data_AF-A0A8J4EDR5-F1
#
_entry.id   AF-A0A8J4EDR5-F1
#
_cell.length_a   1.000
_cell.length_b   1.000
_cell.length_c   1.000
_cell.angle_alpha   90.00
_cell.angle_beta   90.00
_cell.angle_gamma   90.00
#
_symmetry.space_group_name_H-M   'P 1'
#
loop_
_entity.id
_entity.type
_entity.pdbx_description
1 polymer ?
#
loop_
_entity_poly.entity_id
_entity_poly.type
_entity_poly.pdbx_seq_one_letter_code
_entity_poly.pdbx_strand_id
1 'polypeptide(L)'
;MLLLALGAGVAWGVGDTLALTSAPAAVPVERTAAAPVTPMVPAPAFAAVVVTGDRRVTLAAEAVADALVRRGLPRPAVVPAATVAPVLRVSLTPAVAGAEAYRVVDAADGLTVEASGPAGAAAGLYAVADRIRSGRAIERGSVVTPRLGLRLTDAGSVGREPDAAAFAAGTDYSLNTDIVGGALLPRAPWVDAAAVERIAADFRRFVEHALARGYNGVVVPGFLEYVTFRGVDGVYPAGDDHVARAEALAAAFAPVYRYAADLGMRVYMLTDMLAVSPPLERYLDPLDVTSPRLWSVYRAGLAELFDRMPFLSGLMVRIGEGGEVYAQGGWDYSSKLVVTTGDAVRAMLRAFLATAGEKDKDIIFRTWTVGVGAVGDLHTSPRSYESVLGGIDDPHLVVSTKYTNGDFYSHLPFNTTLGTGRHRRIVEFQARREFEAFGSLPNDLTDLHRQALLHALERNPHIEGVWTWTQDGGPLRAGPMTLYLRTGFWQLYDLNVYALGRLAWRPDSEPAAVTADWARQTFSDDDRTVAAVTEVMASSREAVTKGLYIAPYADRSVRALGLEPPPMMWIFEWDIVTGDSAALDSIYAISRGRVDEAVADGDRAVALATRMRETLAATDPAAWRDPVLRQRFQDTLTYQADLFTALGAYRTTVLRHAEWLDTGDARARDGWRAAERRYRAARASHLARYQGNLDFPAFNFTAADLGAARADRDPAMAWLARILLAAVVAVLAVGARRRPLWTRALWTAVSRPWRLAALPAPARRLDRVLVWLVPAAVLVAVRGVHTWFAAPAHLLVTLGAWLLFAVVVRLAVRRADPFHLWAAVGGVILLRAVIVLVALVARGPGRYWFNVWTDPAARFLYVTVAFAAFAWLFVVTALVLRDRYGLSRRRVAGTLLCAAGVPLAVLGGLVAAVGLERALTVWNDQLALLPWGLSRILGITVYLGIPSGLATWTATAGAVLVAAGVLLRPRRASA
;
A
#
# COMPACT_ATOMS: atom_id res chain seq x y z
N MET A 1 10.95 21.31 -39.34
CA MET A 1 9.62 20.68 -39.51
C MET A 1 9.66 19.20 -39.20
N LEU A 2 10.35 18.35 -39.97
CA LEU A 2 10.43 16.90 -39.68
C LEU A 2 10.84 16.55 -38.24
N LEU A 3 11.90 17.17 -37.71
CA LEU A 3 12.34 16.90 -36.33
C LEU A 3 11.31 17.30 -35.27
N LEU A 4 10.53 18.36 -35.53
CA LEU A 4 9.44 18.78 -34.64
C LEU A 4 8.26 17.80 -34.73
N ALA A 5 7.95 17.26 -35.92
CA ALA A 5 6.94 16.22 -36.07
C ALA A 5 7.31 14.93 -35.32
N LEU A 6 8.59 14.51 -35.38
CA LEU A 6 9.09 13.39 -34.57
C LEU A 6 9.00 13.69 -33.07
N GLY A 7 9.39 14.92 -32.67
CA GLY A 7 9.25 15.37 -31.29
C GLY A 7 7.80 15.36 -30.81
N ALA A 8 6.86 15.80 -31.63
CA ALA A 8 5.43 15.76 -31.35
C ALA A 8 4.93 14.32 -31.17
N GLY A 9 5.40 13.37 -32.00
CA GLY A 9 5.10 11.94 -31.82
C GLY A 9 5.58 11.39 -30.47
N VAL A 10 6.81 11.75 -30.05
CA VAL A 10 7.34 11.37 -28.73
C VAL A 10 6.54 12.04 -27.60
N ALA A 11 6.22 13.32 -27.74
CA ALA A 11 5.44 14.07 -26.77
C ALA A 11 4.02 13.49 -26.60
N TRP A 12 3.40 13.06 -27.70
CA TRP A 12 2.13 12.36 -27.69
C TRP A 12 2.23 11.04 -26.91
N GLY A 13 3.23 10.20 -27.22
CA GLY A 13 3.42 8.93 -26.50
C GLY A 13 3.68 9.10 -25.00
N VAL A 14 4.45 10.12 -24.60
CA VAL A 14 4.66 10.46 -23.18
C VAL A 14 3.35 10.90 -22.51
N GLY A 15 2.56 11.74 -23.19
CA GLY A 15 1.28 12.21 -22.67
C GLY A 15 0.25 11.08 -22.50
N ASP A 16 0.18 10.20 -23.50
CA ASP A 16 -0.68 9.01 -23.51
C ASP A 16 -0.31 8.03 -22.39
N THR A 17 1.00 7.79 -22.17
CA THR A 17 1.46 6.93 -21.08
C THR A 17 1.08 7.46 -19.69
N LEU A 18 1.14 8.78 -19.47
CA LEU A 18 0.78 9.38 -18.19
C LEU A 18 -0.71 9.28 -17.87
N ALA A 19 -1.59 9.43 -18.88
CA ALA A 19 -3.05 9.25 -18.81
C ALA A 19 -3.73 9.79 -17.54
N LEU A 20 -3.29 10.95 -17.02
CA LEU A 20 -3.83 11.50 -15.78
C LEU A 20 -5.31 11.88 -15.97
N THR A 21 -6.19 11.25 -15.20
CA THR A 21 -7.62 11.59 -15.17
C THR A 21 -8.12 11.63 -13.73
N SER A 22 -9.15 12.44 -13.48
CA SER A 22 -9.79 12.52 -12.17
C SER A 22 -11.29 12.77 -12.30
N ALA A 23 -12.09 12.09 -11.50
CA ALA A 23 -13.53 12.30 -11.38
C ALA A 23 -13.96 12.31 -9.90
N PRO A 24 -15.07 12.94 -9.52
CA PRO A 24 -15.59 12.82 -8.15
C PRO A 24 -15.79 11.36 -7.75
N ALA A 25 -15.37 10.98 -6.55
CA ALA A 25 -15.64 9.68 -5.95
C ALA A 25 -16.96 9.72 -5.16
N ALA A 26 -17.72 8.62 -5.18
CA ALA A 26 -18.92 8.46 -4.36
C ALA A 26 -18.54 8.05 -2.93
N VAL A 27 -17.88 8.96 -2.22
CA VAL A 27 -17.42 8.75 -0.84
C VAL A 27 -18.62 8.62 0.11
N PRO A 28 -18.71 7.57 0.95
CA PRO A 28 -19.74 7.45 1.97
C PRO A 28 -19.68 8.60 2.97
N VAL A 29 -20.84 9.16 3.31
CA VAL A 29 -20.93 10.20 4.35
C VAL A 29 -21.19 9.52 5.69
N GLU A 30 -20.19 9.54 6.56
CA GLU A 30 -20.28 8.99 7.91
C GLU A 30 -21.11 9.91 8.83
N ARG A 31 -21.95 9.34 9.67
CA ARG A 31 -22.78 10.04 10.65
C ARG A 31 -22.47 9.53 12.05
N THR A 32 -21.32 9.93 12.56
CA THR A 32 -20.89 9.58 13.92
C THR A 32 -21.58 10.47 14.95
N ALA A 33 -21.98 9.87 16.07
CA ALA A 33 -22.59 10.57 17.18
C ALA A 33 -22.22 9.90 18.49
N ALA A 34 -22.16 10.68 19.58
CA ALA A 34 -22.03 10.12 20.91
C ALA A 34 -23.37 9.57 21.38
N ALA A 35 -23.36 8.42 22.06
CA ALA A 35 -24.58 7.88 22.63
C ALA A 35 -25.09 8.77 23.76
N PRO A 36 -26.41 8.90 23.95
CA PRO A 36 -26.93 9.54 25.14
C PRO A 36 -26.52 8.76 26.39
N VAL A 37 -26.25 9.48 27.48
CA VAL A 37 -25.96 8.88 28.78
C VAL A 37 -27.11 7.97 29.16
N THR A 38 -26.83 6.67 29.30
CA THR A 38 -27.84 5.68 29.69
C THR A 38 -27.43 5.04 31.02
N PRO A 39 -28.25 5.14 32.07
CA PRO A 39 -28.00 4.47 33.34
C PRO A 39 -27.88 2.95 33.17
N MET A 40 -27.01 2.35 33.97
CA MET A 40 -26.84 0.90 33.97
C MET A 40 -28.07 0.19 34.51
N VAL A 41 -28.47 -0.87 33.83
CA VAL A 41 -29.45 -1.82 34.34
C VAL A 41 -28.78 -2.71 35.40
N PRO A 42 -29.42 -2.93 36.57
CA PRO A 42 -28.94 -3.90 37.56
C PRO A 42 -28.75 -5.29 36.95
N ALA A 43 -27.61 -5.91 37.22
CA ALA A 43 -27.36 -7.27 36.76
C ALA A 43 -28.21 -8.27 37.57
N PRO A 44 -28.80 -9.30 36.92
CA PRO A 44 -29.49 -10.35 37.65
C PRO A 44 -28.49 -11.14 38.52
N ALA A 45 -28.89 -11.52 39.72
CA ALA A 45 -28.11 -12.44 40.53
C ALA A 45 -28.46 -13.88 40.11
N PHE A 46 -27.45 -14.73 39.96
CA PHE A 46 -27.63 -16.18 39.76
C PHE A 46 -26.72 -16.92 40.74
N ALA A 47 -27.26 -17.94 41.42
CA ALA A 47 -26.49 -18.88 42.22
C ALA A 47 -25.78 -19.92 41.33
N ALA A 48 -26.41 -20.29 40.21
CA ALA A 48 -25.88 -21.24 39.25
C ALA A 48 -26.30 -20.93 37.80
N VAL A 49 -25.45 -21.31 36.85
CA VAL A 49 -25.78 -21.41 35.42
C VAL A 49 -25.87 -22.90 35.07
N VAL A 50 -27.07 -23.36 34.74
CA VAL A 50 -27.37 -24.77 34.47
C VAL A 50 -27.23 -25.03 32.98
N VAL A 51 -26.20 -25.79 32.61
CA VAL A 51 -25.85 -26.11 31.22
C VAL A 51 -25.76 -27.61 30.98
N THR A 52 -25.87 -28.01 29.71
CA THR A 52 -25.54 -29.36 29.27
C THR A 52 -24.02 -29.56 29.25
N GLY A 53 -23.55 -30.81 29.25
CA GLY A 53 -22.11 -31.15 29.21
C GLY A 53 -21.38 -30.80 27.90
N ASP A 54 -21.98 -30.00 27.02
CA ASP A 54 -21.36 -29.53 25.80
C ASP A 54 -20.35 -28.41 26.12
N ARG A 55 -19.14 -28.51 25.55
CA ARG A 55 -18.01 -27.60 25.84
C ARG A 55 -18.25 -26.16 25.42
N ARG A 56 -18.87 -25.90 24.25
CA ARG A 56 -19.15 -24.52 23.79
C ARG A 56 -20.21 -23.86 24.65
N VAL A 57 -21.22 -24.62 25.11
CA VAL A 57 -22.25 -24.10 26.02
C VAL A 57 -21.65 -23.80 27.39
N THR A 58 -20.78 -24.68 27.89
CA THR A 58 -20.06 -24.48 29.16
C THR A 58 -19.21 -23.22 29.12
N LEU A 59 -18.41 -23.04 28.06
CA LEU A 59 -17.58 -21.84 27.86
C LEU A 59 -18.44 -20.56 27.80
N ALA A 60 -19.57 -20.59 27.10
CA ALA A 60 -20.48 -19.45 27.05
C ALA A 60 -21.12 -19.14 28.42
N ALA A 61 -21.38 -20.15 29.24
CA ALA A 61 -21.86 -19.97 30.61
C ALA A 61 -20.78 -19.40 31.55
N GLU A 62 -19.52 -19.78 31.37
CA GLU A 62 -18.39 -19.15 32.07
C GLU A 62 -18.29 -17.66 31.72
N ALA A 63 -18.56 -17.28 30.47
CA ALA A 63 -18.61 -15.87 30.07
C ALA A 63 -19.73 -15.08 30.80
N VAL A 64 -20.87 -15.73 31.10
CA VAL A 64 -21.92 -15.14 31.96
C VAL A 64 -21.42 -15.00 33.39
N ALA A 65 -20.74 -16.01 33.94
CA ALA A 65 -20.17 -15.97 35.28
C ALA A 65 -19.14 -14.84 35.42
N ASP A 66 -18.27 -14.66 34.42
CA ASP A 66 -17.29 -13.57 34.36
C ASP A 66 -17.96 -12.20 34.26
N ALA A 67 -19.05 -12.09 33.49
CA ALA A 67 -19.83 -10.87 33.36
C ALA A 67 -20.43 -10.43 34.70
N LEU A 68 -20.93 -11.37 35.51
CA LEU A 68 -21.50 -11.10 36.84
C LEU A 68 -20.43 -10.69 37.84
N VAL A 69 -19.29 -11.40 37.86
CA VAL A 69 -18.14 -11.03 38.71
C VAL A 69 -17.66 -9.62 38.40
N ARG A 70 -17.55 -9.28 37.11
CA ARG A 70 -17.19 -7.93 36.68
C ARG A 70 -18.18 -6.86 37.16
N ARG A 71 -19.45 -7.22 37.34
CA ARG A 71 -20.50 -6.36 37.89
C ARG A 71 -20.57 -6.37 39.42
N GLY A 72 -19.58 -6.96 40.10
CA GLY A 72 -19.48 -7.01 41.56
C GLY A 72 -20.37 -8.07 42.23
N LEU A 73 -20.92 -9.01 41.46
CA LEU A 73 -21.75 -10.10 41.99
C LEU A 73 -20.92 -11.37 42.24
N PRO A 74 -21.37 -12.28 43.13
CA PRO A 74 -20.71 -13.57 43.32
C PRO A 74 -20.66 -14.38 42.02
N ARG A 75 -19.59 -15.17 41.83
CA ARG A 75 -19.48 -16.07 40.68
C ARG A 75 -20.52 -17.19 40.81
N PRO A 76 -21.45 -17.37 39.86
CA PRO A 76 -22.34 -18.51 39.86
C PRO A 76 -21.57 -19.81 39.58
N ALA A 77 -22.06 -20.94 40.13
CA ALA A 77 -21.55 -22.25 39.75
C ALA A 77 -22.05 -22.63 38.35
N VAL A 78 -21.16 -23.07 37.45
CA VAL A 78 -21.54 -23.64 36.14
C VAL A 78 -21.67 -25.14 36.33
N VAL A 79 -22.90 -25.66 36.32
CA VAL A 79 -23.21 -27.02 36.78
C VAL A 79 -24.29 -27.70 35.92
N PRO A 80 -24.34 -29.03 35.87
CA PRO A 80 -25.38 -29.75 35.12
C PRO A 80 -26.77 -29.69 35.77
N ALA A 81 -26.85 -29.42 37.07
CA ALA A 81 -28.09 -29.26 37.82
C ALA A 81 -27.85 -28.33 39.01
N ALA A 82 -28.88 -27.60 39.43
CA ALA A 82 -28.82 -26.68 40.56
C ALA A 82 -29.91 -26.99 41.59
N THR A 83 -29.57 -26.82 42.87
CA THR A 83 -30.48 -26.98 44.02
C THR A 83 -30.85 -25.65 44.69
N VAL A 84 -30.25 -24.55 44.24
CA VAL A 84 -30.42 -23.22 44.83
C VAL A 84 -30.77 -22.23 43.72
N ALA A 85 -31.87 -21.50 43.89
CA ALA A 85 -32.31 -20.40 43.04
C ALA A 85 -31.71 -19.06 43.53
N PRO A 86 -31.62 -18.01 42.69
CA PRO A 86 -32.02 -17.96 41.27
C PRO A 86 -31.01 -18.61 40.31
N VAL A 87 -31.48 -19.17 39.17
CA VAL A 87 -30.65 -19.87 38.17
C VAL A 87 -30.82 -19.30 36.76
N LEU A 88 -29.77 -19.41 35.95
CA LEU A 88 -29.84 -19.26 34.49
C LEU A 88 -29.76 -20.63 33.84
N ARG A 89 -30.82 -21.11 33.19
CA ARG A 89 -30.89 -22.46 32.63
C ARG A 89 -30.80 -22.46 31.11
N VAL A 90 -30.12 -23.45 30.54
CA VAL A 90 -30.21 -23.76 29.10
C VAL A 90 -31.27 -24.84 28.88
N SER A 91 -32.17 -24.62 27.94
CA SER A 91 -33.19 -25.58 27.50
C SER A 91 -33.08 -25.79 26.00
N LEU A 92 -32.87 -27.04 25.57
CA LEU A 92 -32.86 -27.39 24.16
C LEU A 92 -34.27 -27.77 23.70
N THR A 93 -34.84 -27.00 22.80
CA THR A 93 -36.23 -27.14 22.34
C THR A 93 -36.35 -26.87 20.83
N PRO A 94 -37.12 -27.67 20.08
CA PRO A 94 -37.37 -27.43 18.66
C PRO A 94 -38.21 -26.17 18.41
N ALA A 95 -38.82 -25.57 19.45
CA ALA A 95 -39.63 -24.37 19.34
C ALA A 95 -38.84 -23.11 18.90
N VAL A 96 -37.52 -23.15 18.96
CA VAL A 96 -36.63 -22.06 18.49
C VAL A 96 -35.91 -22.52 17.23
N ALA A 97 -36.48 -22.22 16.06
CA ALA A 97 -35.94 -22.64 14.77
C ALA A 97 -34.69 -21.84 14.36
N GLY A 98 -33.67 -22.53 13.86
CA GLY A 98 -32.40 -21.95 13.38
C GLY A 98 -31.19 -22.42 14.19
N ALA A 99 -30.04 -22.60 13.53
CA ALA A 99 -28.86 -23.23 14.13
C ALA A 99 -28.26 -22.42 15.30
N GLU A 100 -28.23 -21.10 15.17
CA GLU A 100 -27.70 -20.16 16.17
C GLU A 100 -28.81 -19.29 16.80
N ALA A 101 -30.08 -19.63 16.54
CA ALA A 101 -31.21 -18.90 17.09
C ALA A 101 -31.41 -19.25 18.57
N TYR A 102 -31.82 -18.25 19.36
CA TYR A 102 -32.13 -18.42 20.77
C TYR A 102 -33.29 -17.53 21.19
N ARG A 103 -33.89 -17.81 22.35
CA ARG A 103 -34.83 -16.94 23.05
C ARG A 103 -34.55 -16.98 24.54
N VAL A 104 -34.59 -15.83 25.21
CA VAL A 104 -34.54 -15.79 26.68
C VAL A 104 -35.94 -15.63 27.23
N VAL A 105 -36.35 -16.49 28.17
CA VAL A 105 -37.66 -16.44 28.82
C VAL A 105 -37.52 -16.38 30.34
N ASP A 106 -38.51 -15.77 30.99
CA ASP A 106 -38.62 -15.77 32.44
C ASP A 106 -39.08 -17.15 32.94
N ALA A 107 -38.50 -17.60 34.05
CA ALA A 107 -38.87 -18.82 34.77
C ALA A 107 -39.13 -18.49 36.25
N ALA A 108 -39.84 -19.37 36.96
CA ALA A 108 -40.19 -19.14 38.37
C ALA A 108 -38.96 -18.99 39.28
N ASP A 109 -37.84 -19.63 38.92
CA ASP A 109 -36.57 -19.66 39.65
C ASP A 109 -35.45 -18.88 38.94
N GLY A 110 -35.74 -18.07 37.92
CA GLY A 110 -34.74 -17.26 37.23
C GLY A 110 -35.00 -17.06 35.74
N LEU A 111 -34.00 -17.31 34.89
CA LEU A 111 -34.09 -17.16 33.44
C LEU A 111 -33.79 -18.47 32.71
N THR A 112 -34.39 -18.68 31.54
CA THR A 112 -34.07 -19.79 30.65
C THR A 112 -33.67 -19.29 29.26
N VAL A 113 -32.53 -19.78 28.75
CA VAL A 113 -32.10 -19.65 27.36
C VAL A 113 -32.60 -20.87 26.59
N GLU A 114 -33.57 -20.67 25.71
CA GLU A 114 -34.13 -21.68 24.82
C GLU A 114 -33.44 -21.64 23.46
N ALA A 115 -33.03 -22.80 22.92
CA ALA A 115 -32.45 -22.93 21.58
C ALA A 115 -32.69 -24.32 20.99
N SER A 116 -32.59 -24.50 19.67
CA SER A 116 -32.70 -25.84 19.04
C SER A 116 -31.51 -26.76 19.30
N GLY A 117 -30.34 -26.19 19.61
CA GLY A 117 -29.11 -26.96 19.83
C GLY A 117 -27.99 -26.14 20.50
N PRO A 118 -26.81 -26.75 20.69
CA PRO A 118 -25.69 -26.14 21.42
C PRO A 118 -25.21 -24.80 20.87
N ALA A 119 -25.22 -24.60 19.55
CA ALA A 119 -24.79 -23.35 18.93
C ALA A 119 -25.71 -22.17 19.30
N GLY A 120 -27.03 -22.34 19.20
CA GLY A 120 -28.00 -21.35 19.67
C GLY A 120 -27.94 -21.13 21.18
N ALA A 121 -27.76 -22.19 21.97
CA ALA A 121 -27.61 -22.06 23.42
C ALA A 121 -26.37 -21.23 23.81
N ALA A 122 -25.22 -21.50 23.19
CA ALA A 122 -24.00 -20.72 23.38
C ALA A 122 -24.17 -19.27 22.93
N ALA A 123 -24.79 -19.03 21.77
CA ALA A 123 -25.10 -17.69 21.28
C ALA A 123 -25.97 -16.89 22.27
N GLY A 124 -27.01 -17.52 22.82
CA GLY A 124 -27.88 -16.90 23.82
C GLY A 124 -27.14 -16.57 25.12
N LEU A 125 -26.30 -17.47 25.60
CA LEU A 125 -25.46 -17.23 26.79
C LEU A 125 -24.45 -16.09 26.57
N TYR A 126 -23.77 -16.06 25.42
CA TYR A 126 -22.87 -14.94 25.08
C TYR A 126 -23.62 -13.61 24.96
N ALA A 127 -24.85 -13.62 24.43
CA ALA A 127 -25.69 -12.43 24.38
C ALA A 127 -26.09 -11.95 25.78
N VAL A 128 -26.48 -12.86 26.68
CA VAL A 128 -26.75 -12.54 28.09
C VAL A 128 -25.50 -11.95 28.74
N ALA A 129 -24.34 -12.58 28.56
CA ALA A 129 -23.06 -12.10 29.10
C ALA A 129 -22.73 -10.68 28.59
N ASP A 130 -22.89 -10.42 27.29
CA ASP A 130 -22.69 -9.10 26.69
C ASP A 130 -23.61 -8.04 27.31
N ARG A 131 -24.93 -8.32 27.42
CA ARG A 131 -25.88 -7.38 28.04
C ARG A 131 -25.55 -7.08 29.50
N ILE A 132 -25.12 -8.09 30.27
CA ILE A 132 -24.66 -7.91 31.66
C ILE A 132 -23.42 -7.01 31.70
N ARG A 133 -22.41 -7.28 30.86
CA ARG A 133 -21.16 -6.49 30.83
C ARG A 133 -21.41 -5.05 30.36
N SER A 134 -22.30 -4.83 29.41
CA SER A 134 -22.64 -3.50 28.89
C SER A 134 -23.69 -2.75 29.72
N GLY A 135 -24.19 -3.34 30.81
CA GLY A 135 -25.19 -2.69 31.66
C GLY A 135 -26.54 -2.49 30.97
N ARG A 136 -26.86 -3.32 29.97
CA ARG A 136 -28.10 -3.25 29.20
C ARG A 136 -29.10 -4.30 29.70
N ALA A 137 -30.38 -4.05 29.42
CA ALA A 137 -31.42 -5.04 29.65
C ALA A 137 -31.19 -6.27 28.77
N ILE A 138 -31.44 -7.46 29.35
CA ILE A 138 -31.50 -8.71 28.60
C ILE A 138 -32.81 -8.72 27.81
N GLU A 139 -32.74 -8.92 26.51
CA GLU A 139 -33.91 -9.05 25.64
C GLU A 139 -34.65 -10.37 25.95
N ARG A 140 -35.96 -10.29 26.20
CA ARG A 140 -36.78 -11.44 26.64
C ARG A 140 -37.98 -11.65 25.73
N GLY A 141 -38.41 -12.90 25.59
CA GLY A 141 -39.63 -13.31 24.90
C GLY A 141 -39.52 -13.40 23.36
N SER A 142 -38.65 -12.62 22.73
CA SER A 142 -38.38 -12.67 21.29
C SER A 142 -37.38 -13.77 20.94
N VAL A 143 -37.60 -14.43 19.80
CA VAL A 143 -36.56 -15.26 19.17
C VAL A 143 -35.58 -14.33 18.46
N VAL A 144 -34.31 -14.47 18.79
CA VAL A 144 -33.19 -13.73 18.20
C VAL A 144 -32.43 -14.67 17.26
N THR A 145 -32.30 -14.26 16.00
CA THR A 145 -31.62 -15.02 14.94
C THR A 145 -30.54 -14.14 14.30
N PRO A 146 -29.32 -14.64 14.06
CA PRO A 146 -28.29 -13.86 13.38
C PRO A 146 -28.69 -13.57 11.93
N ARG A 147 -28.42 -12.35 11.45
CA ARG A 147 -28.66 -11.97 10.05
C ARG A 147 -27.70 -12.65 9.07
N LEU A 148 -26.45 -12.87 9.49
CA LEU A 148 -25.39 -13.48 8.67
C LEU A 148 -24.90 -14.78 9.32
N GLY A 149 -24.80 -15.85 8.55
CA GLY A 149 -24.45 -17.19 9.03
C GLY A 149 -22.95 -17.49 9.12
N LEU A 150 -22.12 -16.72 8.40
CA LEU A 150 -20.66 -16.88 8.37
C LEU A 150 -19.97 -15.61 8.88
N ARG A 151 -19.32 -15.68 10.04
CA ARG A 151 -18.70 -14.52 10.70
C ARG A 151 -17.26 -14.87 11.03
N LEU A 152 -16.36 -14.55 10.10
CA LEU A 152 -14.95 -14.91 10.12
C LEU A 152 -14.08 -13.83 10.76
N THR A 153 -13.00 -14.28 11.40
CA THR A 153 -11.83 -13.45 11.76
C THR A 153 -10.57 -14.00 11.10
N ASP A 154 -9.52 -13.17 10.99
CA ASP A 154 -8.14 -13.68 10.88
C ASP A 154 -7.70 -14.35 12.20
N ALA A 155 -6.43 -14.69 12.36
CA ALA A 155 -5.90 -15.33 13.57
C ALA A 155 -5.36 -14.32 14.62
N GLY A 156 -5.67 -13.03 14.49
CA GLY A 156 -5.14 -11.99 15.37
C GLY A 156 -3.61 -11.99 15.43
N SER A 157 -3.02 -11.78 16.60
CA SER A 157 -1.56 -11.79 16.78
C SER A 157 -1.00 -13.13 17.30
N VAL A 158 -1.70 -14.24 17.04
CA VAL A 158 -1.27 -15.57 17.50
C VAL A 158 0.15 -15.87 17.01
N GLY A 159 1.00 -16.39 17.91
CA GLY A 159 2.38 -16.75 17.61
C GLY A 159 3.34 -15.62 17.24
N ARG A 160 2.89 -14.36 17.35
CA ARG A 160 3.73 -13.19 17.12
C ARG A 160 4.31 -12.70 18.44
N GLU A 161 5.64 -12.66 18.48
CA GLU A 161 6.35 -12.19 19.67
C GLU A 161 6.54 -10.67 19.65
N PRO A 162 6.39 -9.98 20.80
CA PRO A 162 6.67 -8.56 20.94
C PRO A 162 8.18 -8.29 21.00
N ASP A 163 8.88 -8.57 19.90
CA ASP A 163 10.33 -8.38 19.80
C ASP A 163 10.67 -6.88 19.62
N ALA A 164 11.02 -6.23 20.74
CA ALA A 164 11.39 -4.83 20.76
C ALA A 164 12.51 -4.47 19.76
N ALA A 165 13.46 -5.37 19.49
CA ALA A 165 14.55 -5.09 18.56
C ALA A 165 14.05 -5.09 17.10
N ALA A 166 13.14 -6.01 16.75
CA ALA A 166 12.53 -6.05 15.43
C ALA A 166 11.67 -4.80 15.14
N PHE A 167 10.93 -4.31 16.13
CA PHE A 167 10.10 -3.10 15.99
C PHE A 167 10.93 -1.81 16.04
N ALA A 168 12.02 -1.75 16.83
CA ALA A 168 12.84 -0.54 16.97
C ALA A 168 13.49 -0.08 15.65
N ALA A 169 13.70 -1.00 14.70
CA ALA A 169 14.23 -0.66 13.38
C ALA A 169 13.25 0.22 12.58
N GLY A 170 11.94 0.01 12.72
CA GLY A 170 10.90 0.79 12.02
C GLY A 170 10.95 0.70 10.49
N THR A 171 11.67 -0.28 9.93
CA THR A 171 11.89 -0.42 8.48
C THR A 171 11.47 -1.78 7.94
N ASP A 172 10.89 -2.63 8.78
CA ASP A 172 10.37 -3.95 8.38
C ASP A 172 8.97 -3.79 7.77
N TYR A 173 8.95 -3.48 6.47
CA TYR A 173 7.75 -3.38 5.66
C TYR A 173 7.28 -4.75 5.10
N SER A 174 7.70 -5.88 5.71
CA SER A 174 7.21 -7.21 5.33
C SER A 174 5.70 -7.32 5.53
N LEU A 175 5.04 -7.97 4.58
CA LEU A 175 3.61 -8.27 4.57
C LEU A 175 3.31 -9.73 4.98
N ASN A 176 4.31 -10.42 5.53
CA ASN A 176 4.15 -11.78 5.99
C ASN A 176 3.21 -11.83 7.22
N THR A 177 2.13 -12.61 7.12
CA THR A 177 1.11 -12.77 8.16
C THR A 177 1.20 -14.13 8.86
N ASP A 178 2.31 -14.84 8.76
CA ASP A 178 2.44 -16.15 9.36
C ASP A 178 2.31 -16.11 10.91
N ILE A 179 1.82 -17.21 11.47
CA ILE A 179 1.57 -17.36 12.92
C ILE A 179 2.32 -18.54 13.54
N VAL A 180 3.05 -19.34 12.76
CA VAL A 180 3.76 -20.55 13.25
C VAL A 180 5.28 -20.46 13.09
N GLY A 181 5.78 -19.42 12.44
CA GLY A 181 7.16 -19.25 12.00
C GLY A 181 8.13 -19.21 13.16
N GLY A 182 7.70 -18.65 14.30
CA GLY A 182 8.47 -18.65 15.55
C GLY A 182 8.69 -20.04 16.16
N ALA A 183 7.98 -21.07 15.70
CA ALA A 183 8.18 -22.46 16.11
C ALA A 183 9.02 -23.28 15.12
N LEU A 184 9.41 -22.72 13.97
CA LEU A 184 10.17 -23.47 12.96
C LEU A 184 11.62 -23.68 13.39
N LEU A 185 12.11 -24.89 13.18
CA LEU A 185 13.51 -25.25 13.33
C LEU A 185 14.13 -25.55 11.95
N PRO A 186 15.39 -25.14 11.71
CA PRO A 186 16.06 -25.36 10.42
C PRO A 186 16.40 -26.83 10.15
N ARG A 187 16.26 -27.71 11.14
CA ARG A 187 16.53 -29.15 11.09
C ARG A 187 15.57 -29.91 11.99
N ALA A 188 15.52 -31.24 11.86
CA ALA A 188 14.80 -32.12 12.77
C ALA A 188 15.04 -31.74 14.26
N PRO A 189 14.00 -31.66 15.11
CA PRO A 189 12.63 -32.16 14.90
C PRO A 189 11.70 -31.24 14.10
N TRP A 190 12.23 -30.21 13.42
CA TRP A 190 11.54 -29.26 12.52
C TRP A 190 10.61 -28.27 13.19
N VAL A 191 10.06 -28.62 14.35
CA VAL A 191 9.18 -27.76 15.14
C VAL A 191 9.65 -27.75 16.60
N ASP A 192 9.72 -26.57 17.20
CA ASP A 192 9.96 -26.38 18.63
C ASP A 192 8.66 -26.61 19.41
N ALA A 193 8.57 -27.72 20.14
CA ALA A 193 7.41 -28.08 20.94
C ALA A 193 7.05 -27.02 21.99
N ALA A 194 8.04 -26.34 22.58
CA ALA A 194 7.76 -25.30 23.57
C ALA A 194 7.14 -24.06 22.91
N ALA A 195 7.56 -23.73 21.68
CA ALA A 195 6.94 -22.66 20.90
C ALA A 195 5.52 -23.02 20.47
N VAL A 196 5.27 -24.27 20.06
CA VAL A 196 3.92 -24.76 19.75
C VAL A 196 2.98 -24.60 20.92
N GLU A 197 3.38 -24.97 22.14
CA GLU A 197 2.53 -24.82 23.33
C GLU A 197 2.18 -23.35 23.62
N ARG A 198 3.13 -22.43 23.43
CA ARG A 198 2.86 -20.98 23.54
C ARG A 198 1.86 -20.51 22.49
N ILE A 199 2.08 -20.87 21.23
CA ILE A 199 1.18 -20.53 20.12
C ILE A 199 -0.22 -21.12 20.36
N ALA A 200 -0.30 -22.36 20.85
CA ALA A 200 -1.56 -23.03 21.18
C ALA A 200 -2.30 -22.33 22.32
N ALA A 201 -1.60 -21.85 23.33
CA ALA A 201 -2.20 -21.04 24.39
C ALA A 201 -2.72 -19.70 23.86
N ASP A 202 -1.98 -19.05 22.95
CA ASP A 202 -2.42 -17.82 22.30
C ASP A 202 -3.65 -18.04 21.44
N PHE A 203 -3.65 -19.09 20.63
CA PHE A 203 -4.75 -19.45 19.74
C PHE A 203 -6.03 -19.76 20.53
N ARG A 204 -5.94 -20.47 21.65
CA ARG A 204 -7.08 -20.72 22.55
C ARG A 204 -7.68 -19.42 23.06
N ARG A 205 -6.87 -18.51 23.59
CA ARG A 205 -7.34 -17.20 24.08
C ARG A 205 -7.99 -16.38 22.97
N PHE A 206 -7.42 -16.41 21.77
CA PHE A 206 -7.99 -15.72 20.61
C PHE A 206 -9.36 -16.28 20.20
N VAL A 207 -9.47 -17.61 20.09
CA VAL A 207 -10.72 -18.31 19.73
C VAL A 207 -11.83 -17.99 20.74
N GLU A 208 -11.54 -18.08 22.04
CA GLU A 208 -12.50 -17.79 23.11
C GLU A 208 -12.94 -16.33 23.08
N HIS A 209 -12.01 -15.40 22.86
CA HIS A 209 -12.34 -13.98 22.67
C HIS A 209 -13.23 -13.77 21.43
N ALA A 210 -12.87 -14.34 20.28
CA ALA A 210 -13.64 -14.21 19.03
C ALA A 210 -15.08 -14.76 19.17
N LEU A 211 -15.26 -15.92 19.82
CA LEU A 211 -16.58 -16.48 20.13
C LEU A 211 -17.42 -15.52 20.99
N ALA A 212 -16.81 -14.94 22.04
CA ALA A 212 -17.49 -13.97 22.91
C ALA A 212 -17.85 -12.65 22.20
N ARG A 213 -17.21 -12.34 21.06
CA ARG A 213 -17.56 -11.21 20.18
C ARG A 213 -18.59 -11.56 19.10
N GLY A 214 -19.02 -12.82 19.02
CA GLY A 214 -20.06 -13.30 18.11
C GLY A 214 -19.54 -13.90 16.80
N TYR A 215 -18.22 -14.11 16.67
CA TYR A 215 -17.65 -14.79 15.50
C TYR A 215 -17.81 -16.30 15.60
N ASN A 216 -17.98 -16.95 14.45
CA ASN A 216 -18.15 -18.41 14.35
C ASN A 216 -17.22 -19.05 13.32
N GLY A 217 -16.15 -18.35 12.93
CA GLY A 217 -15.09 -18.94 12.13
C GLY A 217 -13.80 -18.12 12.15
N VAL A 218 -12.71 -18.81 11.81
CA VAL A 218 -11.33 -18.30 11.86
C VAL A 218 -10.59 -18.73 10.62
N VAL A 219 -9.78 -17.81 10.09
CA VAL A 219 -8.89 -18.03 8.95
C VAL A 219 -7.45 -18.06 9.48
N VAL A 220 -6.73 -19.14 9.22
CA VAL A 220 -5.33 -19.34 9.62
C VAL A 220 -4.44 -19.51 8.39
N PRO A 221 -3.23 -18.94 8.34
CA PRO A 221 -2.34 -19.07 7.17
C PRO A 221 -1.80 -20.50 7.02
N GLY A 222 -1.61 -20.91 5.76
CA GLY A 222 -0.90 -22.11 5.35
C GLY A 222 -1.64 -22.99 4.36
N PHE A 223 -0.90 -23.73 3.54
CA PHE A 223 -1.38 -24.81 2.69
C PHE A 223 -0.24 -25.79 2.39
N LEU A 224 0.77 -25.34 1.64
CA LEU A 224 1.88 -26.19 1.18
C LEU A 224 2.76 -26.70 2.32
N GLU A 225 2.79 -25.98 3.43
CA GLU A 225 3.55 -26.28 4.63
C GLU A 225 3.04 -27.55 5.34
N TYR A 226 1.82 -28.01 5.00
CA TYR A 226 1.16 -29.15 5.64
C TYR A 226 0.97 -30.36 4.71
N VAL A 227 1.47 -30.30 3.47
CA VAL A 227 1.27 -31.35 2.45
C VAL A 227 2.59 -31.94 1.99
N THR A 228 2.59 -33.25 1.75
CA THR A 228 3.77 -34.02 1.31
C THR A 228 3.67 -34.44 -0.16
N PHE A 229 2.53 -34.21 -0.82
CA PHE A 229 2.23 -34.68 -2.17
C PHE A 229 2.41 -36.20 -2.34
N ARG A 230 2.08 -37.00 -1.32
CA ARG A 230 2.34 -38.45 -1.32
C ARG A 230 1.59 -39.23 -2.41
N GLY A 231 0.57 -38.62 -3.01
CA GLY A 231 -0.18 -39.18 -4.15
C GLY A 231 0.37 -38.76 -5.52
N VAL A 232 1.50 -38.04 -5.58
CA VAL A 232 2.10 -37.55 -6.83
C VAL A 232 3.59 -37.88 -6.84
N ASP A 233 3.95 -38.89 -7.63
CA ASP A 233 5.34 -39.33 -7.74
C ASP A 233 6.24 -38.23 -8.31
N GLY A 234 7.38 -38.01 -7.64
CA GLY A 234 8.46 -37.16 -8.11
C GLY A 234 8.44 -35.70 -7.66
N VAL A 235 7.41 -35.23 -6.93
CA VAL A 235 7.39 -33.85 -6.40
C VAL A 235 8.51 -33.64 -5.38
N TYR A 236 8.57 -34.51 -4.36
CA TYR A 236 9.65 -34.55 -3.39
C TYR A 236 10.43 -35.86 -3.53
N PRO A 237 11.77 -35.82 -3.72
CA PRO A 237 12.59 -37.02 -3.76
C PRO A 237 12.61 -37.72 -2.39
N ALA A 238 12.99 -39.00 -2.38
CA ALA A 238 13.13 -39.76 -1.14
C ALA A 238 14.17 -39.08 -0.21
N GLY A 239 13.78 -38.86 1.05
CA GLY A 239 14.61 -38.19 2.05
C GLY A 239 14.60 -36.66 1.98
N ASP A 240 13.71 -36.05 1.19
CA ASP A 240 13.54 -34.59 1.17
C ASP A 240 12.97 -34.08 2.51
N ASP A 241 13.64 -33.09 3.09
CA ASP A 241 13.28 -32.48 4.37
C ASP A 241 11.88 -31.84 4.37
N HIS A 242 11.35 -31.45 3.20
CA HIS A 242 9.99 -30.90 3.08
C HIS A 242 8.92 -31.89 3.54
N VAL A 243 9.12 -33.19 3.29
CA VAL A 243 8.17 -34.23 3.70
C VAL A 243 8.16 -34.34 5.23
N ALA A 244 9.33 -34.52 5.84
CA ALA A 244 9.46 -34.65 7.28
C ALA A 244 9.01 -33.37 8.02
N ARG A 245 9.27 -32.20 7.45
CA ARG A 245 8.79 -30.91 7.98
C ARG A 245 7.28 -30.78 7.91
N ALA A 246 6.65 -31.13 6.78
CA ALA A 246 5.20 -31.07 6.63
C ALA A 246 4.46 -32.05 7.56
N GLU A 247 5.03 -33.24 7.79
CA GLU A 247 4.53 -34.17 8.80
C GLU A 247 4.64 -33.60 10.23
N ALA A 248 5.80 -33.05 10.59
CA ALA A 248 6.00 -32.44 11.90
C ALA A 248 5.07 -31.25 12.15
N LEU A 249 4.91 -30.36 11.17
CA LEU A 249 4.00 -29.22 11.24
C LEU A 249 2.55 -29.65 11.40
N ALA A 250 2.09 -30.61 10.59
CA ALA A 250 0.73 -31.10 10.70
C ALA A 250 0.47 -31.80 12.04
N ALA A 251 1.41 -32.60 12.53
CA ALA A 251 1.30 -33.23 13.85
C ALA A 251 1.24 -32.20 14.99
N ALA A 252 2.04 -31.14 14.90
CA ALA A 252 2.09 -30.09 15.92
C ALA A 252 0.85 -29.18 15.92
N PHE A 253 0.40 -28.72 14.74
CA PHE A 253 -0.60 -27.65 14.65
C PHE A 253 -2.01 -28.11 14.30
N ALA A 254 -2.23 -29.31 13.75
CA ALA A 254 -3.60 -29.81 13.55
C ALA A 254 -4.41 -29.87 14.85
N PRO A 255 -3.87 -30.30 16.01
CA PRO A 255 -4.58 -30.26 17.29
C PRO A 255 -4.87 -28.82 17.76
N VAL A 256 -3.97 -27.88 17.47
CA VAL A 256 -4.14 -26.46 17.83
C VAL A 256 -5.34 -25.87 17.10
N TYR A 257 -5.41 -26.04 15.78
CA TYR A 257 -6.51 -25.50 14.98
C TYR A 257 -7.84 -26.23 15.22
N ARG A 258 -7.79 -27.54 15.52
CA ARG A 258 -8.97 -28.34 15.87
C ARG A 258 -9.71 -27.77 17.09
N TYR A 259 -9.01 -27.11 18.02
CA TYR A 259 -9.63 -26.44 19.16
C TYR A 259 -10.79 -25.51 18.75
N ALA A 260 -10.61 -24.73 17.69
CA ALA A 260 -11.63 -23.82 17.18
C ALA A 260 -12.84 -24.61 16.64
N ALA A 261 -12.58 -25.67 15.87
CA ALA A 261 -13.63 -26.55 15.34
C ALA A 261 -14.43 -27.27 16.44
N ASP A 262 -13.76 -27.76 17.49
CA ASP A 262 -14.39 -28.41 18.63
C ASP A 262 -15.32 -27.45 19.41
N LEU A 263 -15.03 -26.15 19.39
CA LEU A 263 -15.90 -25.10 19.93
C LEU A 263 -16.97 -24.61 18.95
N GLY A 264 -17.05 -25.20 17.75
CA GLY A 264 -18.05 -24.91 16.74
C GLY A 264 -17.69 -23.80 15.75
N MET A 265 -16.44 -23.36 15.71
CA MET A 265 -15.98 -22.41 14.69
C MET A 265 -15.68 -23.14 13.37
N ARG A 266 -16.00 -22.50 12.24
CA ARG A 266 -15.49 -22.92 10.93
C ARG A 266 -14.02 -22.53 10.78
N VAL A 267 -13.17 -23.47 10.38
CA VAL A 267 -11.72 -23.24 10.26
C VAL A 267 -11.32 -23.29 8.80
N TYR A 268 -10.77 -22.18 8.29
CA TYR A 268 -10.29 -22.08 6.92
C TYR A 268 -8.78 -21.86 6.91
N MET A 269 -8.07 -22.60 6.07
CA MET A 269 -6.66 -22.35 5.79
C MET A 269 -6.53 -21.23 4.74
N LEU A 270 -5.50 -20.38 4.75
CA LEU A 270 -5.30 -19.30 3.77
C LEU A 270 -3.97 -19.49 3.01
N THR A 271 -4.03 -19.39 1.68
CA THR A 271 -2.83 -19.47 0.83
C THR A 271 -2.83 -18.46 -0.31
N ASP A 272 -1.63 -18.01 -0.67
CA ASP A 272 -1.37 -17.16 -1.83
C ASP A 272 -0.95 -18.02 -3.02
N MET A 273 -1.77 -18.06 -4.07
CA MET A 273 -1.54 -18.87 -5.25
C MET A 273 -0.89 -18.03 -6.37
N LEU A 274 0.14 -18.51 -7.05
CA LEU A 274 0.67 -19.89 -7.02
C LEU A 274 1.76 -20.06 -5.96
N ALA A 275 1.46 -20.76 -4.87
CA ALA A 275 2.45 -21.14 -3.86
C ALA A 275 3.34 -22.26 -4.40
N VAL A 276 4.65 -22.20 -4.15
CA VAL A 276 5.63 -23.23 -4.53
C VAL A 276 6.73 -23.40 -3.48
N SER A 277 7.32 -24.59 -3.45
CA SER A 277 8.65 -24.87 -2.88
C SER A 277 9.67 -25.10 -4.01
N PRO A 278 10.99 -25.02 -3.76
CA PRO A 278 11.98 -25.23 -4.82
C PRO A 278 11.89 -26.61 -5.52
N PRO A 279 11.60 -27.74 -4.83
CA PRO A 279 11.33 -29.01 -5.51
C PRO A 279 10.04 -28.99 -6.34
N LEU A 280 8.95 -28.42 -5.80
CA LEU A 280 7.67 -28.34 -6.52
C LEU A 280 7.77 -27.45 -7.76
N GLU A 281 8.46 -26.32 -7.68
CA GLU A 281 8.69 -25.43 -8.82
C GLU A 281 9.47 -26.16 -9.93
N ARG A 282 10.52 -26.92 -9.59
CA ARG A 282 11.26 -27.74 -10.56
C ARG A 282 10.41 -28.85 -11.17
N TYR A 283 9.53 -29.47 -10.39
CA TYR A 283 8.61 -30.51 -10.88
C TYR A 283 7.60 -29.96 -11.87
N LEU A 284 7.13 -28.73 -11.63
CA LEU A 284 6.12 -28.06 -12.44
C LEU A 284 6.69 -27.29 -13.64
N ASP A 285 8.00 -27.17 -13.80
CA ASP A 285 8.62 -26.35 -14.85
C ASP A 285 8.31 -26.88 -16.28
N PRO A 286 7.78 -26.05 -17.21
CA PRO A 286 7.37 -24.65 -17.03
C PRO A 286 6.03 -24.51 -16.29
N LEU A 287 5.90 -23.46 -15.45
CA LEU A 287 4.69 -23.12 -14.68
C LEU A 287 3.50 -22.71 -15.58
N ASP A 288 2.91 -23.65 -16.31
CA ASP A 288 1.72 -23.44 -17.13
C ASP A 288 0.45 -23.48 -16.27
N VAL A 289 0.08 -22.31 -15.73
CA VAL A 289 -1.11 -22.11 -14.89
C VAL A 289 -2.45 -22.25 -15.63
N THR A 290 -2.44 -22.48 -16.94
CA THR A 290 -3.65 -22.85 -17.70
C THR A 290 -3.82 -24.35 -17.84
N SER A 291 -2.77 -25.13 -17.53
CA SER A 291 -2.75 -26.57 -17.71
C SER A 291 -3.50 -27.32 -16.60
N PRO A 292 -4.44 -28.22 -16.94
CA PRO A 292 -5.02 -29.14 -15.97
C PRO A 292 -3.99 -30.02 -15.26
N ARG A 293 -2.85 -30.32 -15.90
CA ARG A 293 -1.77 -31.15 -15.32
C ARG A 293 -1.11 -30.47 -14.13
N LEU A 294 -0.87 -29.16 -14.20
CA LEU A 294 -0.35 -28.41 -13.06
C LEU A 294 -1.36 -28.45 -11.91
N TRP A 295 -2.63 -28.17 -12.20
CA TRP A 295 -3.67 -28.14 -11.19
C TRP A 295 -4.01 -29.51 -10.58
N SER A 296 -3.78 -30.62 -11.29
CA SER A 296 -3.94 -31.95 -10.69
C SER A 296 -2.98 -32.22 -9.53
N VAL A 297 -1.78 -31.62 -9.55
CA VAL A 297 -0.83 -31.72 -8.42
C VAL A 297 -1.38 -31.02 -7.18
N TYR A 298 -1.90 -29.80 -7.35
CA TYR A 298 -2.51 -29.05 -6.25
C TYR A 298 -3.84 -29.67 -5.78
N ARG A 299 -4.60 -30.33 -6.66
CA ARG A 299 -5.76 -31.14 -6.23
C ARG A 299 -5.35 -32.28 -5.30
N ALA A 300 -4.27 -32.99 -5.63
CA ALA A 300 -3.75 -34.05 -4.77
C ALA A 300 -3.28 -33.49 -3.42
N GLY A 301 -2.57 -32.36 -3.41
CA GLY A 301 -2.17 -31.66 -2.18
C GLY A 301 -3.37 -31.20 -1.35
N LEU A 302 -4.40 -30.64 -1.98
CA LEU A 302 -5.63 -30.20 -1.30
C LEU A 302 -6.43 -31.38 -0.72
N ALA A 303 -6.55 -32.47 -1.47
CA ALA A 303 -7.18 -33.70 -0.98
C ALA A 303 -6.41 -34.25 0.23
N GLU A 304 -5.08 -34.26 0.17
CA GLU A 304 -4.22 -34.68 1.27
C GLU A 304 -4.38 -33.80 2.51
N LEU A 305 -4.44 -32.47 2.35
CA LEU A 305 -4.70 -31.54 3.44
C LEU A 305 -6.03 -31.85 4.13
N PHE A 306 -7.11 -32.01 3.36
CA PHE A 306 -8.44 -32.32 3.92
C PHE A 306 -8.51 -33.70 4.55
N ASP A 307 -7.78 -34.70 4.05
CA ASP A 307 -7.68 -36.02 4.68
C ASP A 307 -6.90 -35.97 5.99
N ARG A 308 -5.86 -35.15 6.06
CA ARG A 308 -5.01 -34.98 7.24
C ARG A 308 -5.70 -34.14 8.32
N MET A 309 -6.48 -33.13 7.92
CA MET A 309 -7.18 -32.20 8.79
C MET A 309 -8.68 -32.14 8.46
N PRO A 310 -9.45 -33.22 8.71
CA PRO A 310 -10.85 -33.32 8.28
C PRO A 310 -11.80 -32.31 8.96
N PHE A 311 -11.37 -31.72 10.09
CA PHE A 311 -12.10 -30.67 10.81
C PHE A 311 -12.11 -29.32 10.08
N LEU A 312 -11.25 -29.11 9.09
CA LEU A 312 -11.25 -27.89 8.29
C LEU A 312 -12.59 -27.73 7.57
N SER A 313 -13.06 -26.51 7.46
CA SER A 313 -14.26 -26.15 6.68
C SER A 313 -13.92 -25.83 5.23
N GLY A 314 -12.66 -25.51 4.92
CA GLY A 314 -12.24 -25.22 3.55
C GLY A 314 -10.88 -24.53 3.43
N LEU A 315 -10.65 -23.96 2.26
CA LEU A 315 -9.45 -23.20 1.91
C LEU A 315 -9.85 -21.82 1.38
N MET A 316 -9.21 -20.77 1.92
CA MET A 316 -9.22 -19.43 1.38
C MET A 316 -8.02 -19.22 0.46
N VAL A 317 -8.29 -18.68 -0.73
CA VAL A 317 -7.29 -18.49 -1.79
C VAL A 317 -7.24 -17.02 -2.19
N ARG A 318 -6.04 -16.46 -2.22
CA ARG A 318 -5.73 -15.18 -2.87
C ARG A 318 -4.78 -15.41 -4.04
N ILE A 319 -4.88 -14.55 -5.06
CA ILE A 319 -3.92 -14.45 -6.16
C ILE A 319 -3.46 -13.01 -6.30
N GLY A 320 -2.38 -12.77 -7.04
CA GLY A 320 -1.93 -11.42 -7.35
C GLY A 320 -1.17 -10.73 -6.22
N GLU A 321 -0.86 -11.45 -5.14
CA GLU A 321 0.10 -11.03 -4.10
C GLU A 321 1.17 -12.12 -3.92
N GLY A 322 2.42 -11.69 -3.76
CA GLY A 322 3.56 -12.58 -3.63
C GLY A 322 4.90 -11.87 -3.81
N GLY A 323 5.98 -12.65 -3.83
CA GLY A 323 7.35 -12.14 -3.84
C GLY A 323 7.97 -11.95 -2.44
N GLU A 324 9.17 -11.38 -2.40
CA GLU A 324 10.03 -11.33 -1.21
C GLU A 324 9.40 -10.63 0.00
N VAL A 325 8.47 -9.68 -0.20
CA VAL A 325 7.79 -9.00 0.92
C VAL A 325 6.92 -9.94 1.76
N TYR A 326 6.51 -11.08 1.20
CA TYR A 326 5.77 -12.15 1.87
C TYR A 326 6.67 -13.30 2.35
N ALA A 327 7.98 -13.25 2.10
CA ALA A 327 8.89 -14.30 2.50
C ALA A 327 9.00 -14.40 4.03
N GLN A 328 9.19 -15.63 4.52
CA GLN A 328 9.41 -15.92 5.93
C GLN A 328 10.84 -16.46 6.12
N GLY A 329 11.58 -15.89 7.08
CA GLY A 329 12.91 -16.40 7.43
C GLY A 329 12.84 -17.86 7.90
N GLY A 330 13.73 -18.71 7.37
CA GLY A 330 13.75 -20.15 7.68
C GLY A 330 12.81 -21.00 6.83
N TRP A 331 12.04 -20.38 5.93
CA TRP A 331 11.23 -21.05 4.91
C TRP A 331 11.74 -20.73 3.50
N ASP A 332 11.66 -21.72 2.62
CA ASP A 332 11.96 -21.60 1.19
C ASP A 332 10.70 -21.71 0.31
N TYR A 333 9.51 -21.73 0.93
CA TYR A 333 8.25 -21.55 0.22
C TYR A 333 8.08 -20.10 -0.24
N SER A 334 7.50 -19.92 -1.43
CA SER A 334 7.21 -18.61 -1.99
C SER A 334 5.93 -18.64 -2.82
N SER A 335 5.31 -17.49 -3.04
CA SER A 335 4.20 -17.33 -3.97
C SER A 335 4.64 -16.60 -5.24
N LYS A 336 4.15 -17.07 -6.39
CA LYS A 336 4.48 -16.54 -7.72
C LYS A 336 3.31 -15.75 -8.30
N LEU A 337 3.59 -14.56 -8.83
CA LEU A 337 2.63 -13.67 -9.50
C LEU A 337 2.37 -14.11 -10.96
N VAL A 338 1.91 -15.35 -11.15
CA VAL A 338 1.74 -15.96 -12.48
C VAL A 338 0.28 -16.25 -12.87
N VAL A 339 -0.64 -16.31 -11.90
CA VAL A 339 -2.08 -16.46 -12.17
C VAL A 339 -2.69 -15.09 -12.54
N THR A 340 -2.50 -14.67 -13.79
CA THR A 340 -2.77 -13.28 -14.23
C THR A 340 -3.83 -13.16 -15.32
N THR A 341 -4.47 -14.25 -15.73
CA THR A 341 -5.51 -14.29 -16.78
C THR A 341 -6.79 -14.95 -16.27
N GLY A 342 -7.93 -14.61 -16.87
CA GLY A 342 -9.22 -15.22 -16.50
C GLY A 342 -9.24 -16.74 -16.71
N ASP A 343 -8.56 -17.26 -17.74
CA ASP A 343 -8.43 -18.70 -17.98
C ASP A 343 -7.63 -19.39 -16.89
N ALA A 344 -6.53 -18.80 -16.44
CA ALA A 344 -5.72 -19.35 -15.34
C ALA A 344 -6.52 -19.37 -14.02
N VAL A 345 -7.26 -18.30 -13.72
CA VAL A 345 -8.15 -18.25 -12.54
C VAL A 345 -9.22 -19.33 -12.61
N ARG A 346 -9.88 -19.49 -13.76
CA ARG A 346 -10.89 -20.55 -13.95
C ARG A 346 -10.30 -21.95 -13.84
N ALA A 347 -9.11 -22.19 -14.39
CA ALA A 347 -8.44 -23.48 -14.29
C ALA A 347 -8.13 -23.83 -12.83
N MET A 348 -7.59 -22.88 -12.06
CA MET A 348 -7.34 -23.02 -10.62
C MET A 348 -8.64 -23.32 -9.86
N LEU A 349 -9.65 -22.46 -10.00
CA LEU A 349 -10.88 -22.57 -9.23
C LEU A 349 -11.63 -23.86 -9.55
N ARG A 350 -11.74 -24.26 -10.82
CA ARG A 350 -12.37 -25.55 -11.19
C ARG A 350 -11.65 -26.74 -10.56
N ALA A 351 -10.33 -26.70 -10.49
CA ALA A 351 -9.56 -27.76 -9.87
C ALA A 351 -9.79 -27.83 -8.35
N PHE A 352 -9.73 -26.69 -7.66
CA PHE A 352 -9.98 -26.62 -6.22
C PHE A 352 -11.42 -26.96 -5.86
N LEU A 353 -12.40 -26.46 -6.61
CA LEU A 353 -13.82 -26.74 -6.40
C LEU A 353 -14.15 -28.22 -6.63
N ALA A 354 -13.53 -28.88 -7.61
CA ALA A 354 -13.71 -30.33 -7.79
C ALA A 354 -13.30 -31.12 -6.53
N THR A 355 -12.13 -30.84 -5.98
CA THR A 355 -11.67 -31.49 -4.74
C THR A 355 -12.50 -31.05 -3.52
N ALA A 356 -12.94 -29.80 -3.46
CA ALA A 356 -13.78 -29.29 -2.39
C ALA A 356 -15.15 -29.97 -2.37
N GLY A 357 -15.78 -30.17 -3.53
CA GLY A 357 -17.04 -30.90 -3.66
C GLY A 357 -16.92 -32.40 -3.33
N GLU A 358 -15.80 -33.04 -3.69
CA GLU A 358 -15.50 -34.43 -3.28
C GLU A 358 -15.40 -34.60 -1.75
N LYS A 359 -15.04 -33.53 -1.03
CA LYS A 359 -14.79 -33.53 0.42
C LYS A 359 -15.84 -32.76 1.23
N ASP A 360 -16.85 -32.19 0.57
CA ASP A 360 -17.87 -31.29 1.15
C ASP A 360 -17.24 -30.13 1.96
N LYS A 361 -16.38 -29.36 1.29
CA LYS A 361 -15.64 -28.21 1.85
C LYS A 361 -15.86 -26.96 0.98
N ASP A 362 -15.69 -25.76 1.54
CA ASP A 362 -15.74 -24.54 0.73
C ASP A 362 -14.36 -24.14 0.18
N ILE A 363 -14.37 -23.43 -0.95
CA ILE A 363 -13.27 -22.59 -1.42
C ILE A 363 -13.70 -21.13 -1.29
N ILE A 364 -13.00 -20.39 -0.42
CA ILE A 364 -13.19 -18.94 -0.30
C ILE A 364 -12.20 -18.23 -1.24
N PHE A 365 -12.68 -17.72 -2.37
CA PHE A 365 -11.83 -16.99 -3.31
C PHE A 365 -11.86 -15.49 -3.02
N ARG A 366 -10.71 -14.91 -2.67
CA ARG A 366 -10.55 -13.48 -2.47
C ARG A 366 -10.41 -12.78 -3.81
N THR A 367 -11.25 -11.77 -4.06
CA THR A 367 -11.19 -10.99 -5.31
C THR A 367 -10.05 -10.00 -5.35
N TRP A 368 -9.40 -9.71 -4.21
CA TRP A 368 -8.27 -8.79 -4.10
C TRP A 368 -7.08 -9.27 -4.93
N THR A 369 -6.87 -8.60 -6.06
CA THR A 369 -5.79 -8.82 -7.02
C THR A 369 -5.12 -7.49 -7.31
N VAL A 370 -3.80 -7.39 -7.14
CA VAL A 370 -3.09 -6.11 -7.27
C VAL A 370 -2.68 -5.88 -8.71
N GLY A 371 -3.50 -5.24 -9.55
CA GLY A 371 -3.10 -4.57 -10.80
C GLY A 371 -2.34 -5.37 -11.88
N VAL A 372 -2.07 -6.66 -11.66
CA VAL A 372 -1.17 -7.47 -12.48
C VAL A 372 -1.98 -8.32 -13.46
N GLY A 373 -1.71 -8.12 -14.75
CA GLY A 373 -2.35 -8.83 -15.85
C GLY A 373 -3.83 -8.52 -16.05
N ALA A 374 -4.51 -9.37 -16.81
CA ALA A 374 -5.90 -9.16 -17.24
C ALA A 374 -6.94 -9.29 -16.11
N VAL A 375 -6.51 -9.71 -14.92
CA VAL A 375 -7.37 -9.86 -13.73
C VAL A 375 -7.01 -8.88 -12.61
N GLY A 376 -6.12 -7.91 -12.87
CA GLY A 376 -5.62 -6.97 -11.87
C GLY A 376 -6.67 -6.00 -11.30
N ASP A 377 -7.82 -5.85 -11.95
CA ASP A 377 -8.95 -5.02 -11.51
C ASP A 377 -10.17 -5.86 -11.06
N LEU A 378 -9.99 -7.17 -10.85
CA LEU A 378 -11.07 -8.09 -10.45
C LEU A 378 -11.80 -7.63 -9.18
N HIS A 379 -11.09 -6.95 -8.28
CA HIS A 379 -11.62 -6.44 -7.02
C HIS A 379 -12.44 -5.15 -7.15
N THR A 380 -12.37 -4.43 -8.27
CA THR A 380 -13.01 -3.10 -8.46
C THR A 380 -13.87 -3.01 -9.71
N SER A 381 -13.79 -3.98 -10.63
CA SER A 381 -14.47 -3.97 -11.92
C SER A 381 -15.57 -5.05 -11.99
N PRO A 382 -16.86 -4.67 -12.00
CA PRO A 382 -17.97 -5.62 -12.24
C PRO A 382 -17.84 -6.40 -13.56
N ARG A 383 -17.26 -5.77 -14.59
CA ARG A 383 -17.03 -6.41 -15.89
C ARG A 383 -15.97 -7.51 -15.79
N SER A 384 -14.85 -7.22 -15.13
CA SER A 384 -13.79 -8.20 -14.92
C SER A 384 -14.27 -9.34 -14.03
N TYR A 385 -15.04 -9.01 -12.99
CA TYR A 385 -15.73 -9.98 -12.15
C TYR A 385 -16.56 -10.98 -12.97
N GLU A 386 -17.48 -10.47 -13.79
CA GLU A 386 -18.36 -11.32 -14.59
C GLU A 386 -17.57 -12.14 -15.63
N SER A 387 -16.59 -11.52 -16.28
CA SER A 387 -15.75 -12.18 -17.29
C SER A 387 -14.90 -13.32 -16.72
N VAL A 388 -14.44 -13.20 -15.47
CA VAL A 388 -13.58 -14.19 -14.82
C VAL A 388 -14.42 -15.27 -14.14
N LEU A 389 -15.41 -14.88 -13.35
CA LEU A 389 -16.13 -15.76 -12.43
C LEU A 389 -17.54 -16.16 -12.91
N GLY A 390 -18.18 -15.39 -13.80
CA GLY A 390 -19.59 -15.62 -14.17
C GLY A 390 -19.88 -17.01 -14.78
N GLY A 391 -18.86 -17.68 -15.32
CA GLY A 391 -18.95 -19.04 -15.85
C GLY A 391 -18.66 -20.16 -14.85
N ILE A 392 -18.58 -19.88 -13.56
CA ILE A 392 -18.40 -20.86 -12.48
C ILE A 392 -19.69 -20.91 -11.66
N ASP A 393 -20.31 -22.08 -11.56
CA ASP A 393 -21.52 -22.26 -10.76
C ASP A 393 -21.32 -23.48 -9.87
N ASP A 394 -20.87 -23.25 -8.64
CA ASP A 394 -20.55 -24.29 -7.67
C ASP A 394 -20.99 -23.85 -6.26
N PRO A 395 -21.76 -24.66 -5.52
CA PRO A 395 -22.24 -24.30 -4.19
C PRO A 395 -21.12 -24.17 -3.16
N HIS A 396 -19.93 -24.74 -3.42
CA HIS A 396 -18.76 -24.66 -2.54
C HIS A 396 -17.91 -23.40 -2.79
N LEU A 397 -18.24 -22.57 -3.80
CA LEU A 397 -17.54 -21.31 -4.04
C LEU A 397 -18.15 -20.19 -3.20
N VAL A 398 -17.37 -19.66 -2.28
CA VAL A 398 -17.65 -18.40 -1.58
C VAL A 398 -16.68 -17.35 -2.09
N VAL A 399 -17.19 -16.21 -2.50
CA VAL A 399 -16.34 -15.09 -2.92
C VAL A 399 -16.16 -14.11 -1.78
N SER A 400 -14.95 -13.59 -1.60
CA SER A 400 -14.59 -12.65 -0.55
C SER A 400 -14.13 -11.33 -1.15
N THR A 401 -14.77 -10.23 -0.76
CA THR A 401 -14.56 -8.91 -1.38
C THR A 401 -14.56 -7.80 -0.33
N LYS A 402 -13.54 -6.94 -0.37
CA LYS A 402 -13.42 -5.76 0.52
C LYS A 402 -14.64 -4.84 0.39
N TYR A 403 -15.07 -4.25 1.51
CA TYR A 403 -16.20 -3.31 1.49
C TYR A 403 -15.92 -2.04 0.69
N THR A 404 -14.65 -1.65 0.56
CA THR A 404 -14.18 -0.51 -0.25
C THR A 404 -13.91 -0.90 -1.69
N ASN A 405 -14.17 0.02 -2.61
CA ASN A 405 -13.76 -0.09 -4.02
C ASN A 405 -12.25 0.23 -4.14
N GLY A 406 -11.42 -0.70 -3.67
CA GLY A 406 -9.97 -0.55 -3.53
C GLY A 406 -9.51 -1.09 -2.18
N ASP A 407 -8.44 -0.51 -1.62
CA ASP A 407 -7.74 -1.08 -0.47
C ASP A 407 -8.02 -0.36 0.87
N PHE A 408 -9.20 -0.55 1.44
CA PHE A 408 -9.60 -0.09 2.78
C PHE A 408 -9.38 1.39 3.15
N TYR A 409 -8.76 2.24 2.32
CA TYR A 409 -8.60 3.67 2.58
C TYR A 409 -9.95 4.33 2.84
N SER A 410 -9.96 5.28 3.78
CA SER A 410 -11.05 6.25 3.83
C SER A 410 -11.08 7.07 2.53
N HIS A 411 -12.24 7.65 2.21
CA HIS A 411 -12.52 8.32 0.93
C HIS A 411 -12.62 7.40 -0.31
N LEU A 412 -12.62 6.08 -0.13
CA LEU A 412 -13.01 5.16 -1.21
C LEU A 412 -14.53 4.94 -1.22
N PRO A 413 -15.17 4.83 -2.41
CA PRO A 413 -16.55 4.37 -2.52
C PRO A 413 -16.74 2.96 -1.96
N PHE A 414 -17.99 2.57 -1.68
CA PHE A 414 -18.31 1.16 -1.46
C PHE A 414 -18.04 0.33 -2.73
N ASN A 415 -17.61 -0.91 -2.53
CA ASN A 415 -17.17 -1.78 -3.62
C ASN A 415 -18.33 -2.16 -4.56
N THR A 416 -18.22 -1.77 -5.82
CA THR A 416 -19.28 -2.00 -6.81
C THR A 416 -19.44 -3.48 -7.18
N THR A 417 -18.40 -4.30 -7.01
CA THR A 417 -18.45 -5.74 -7.33
C THR A 417 -19.26 -6.55 -6.31
N LEU A 418 -19.51 -6.01 -5.12
CA LEU A 418 -20.37 -6.65 -4.12
C LEU A 418 -21.82 -6.81 -4.60
N GLY A 419 -22.29 -5.91 -5.46
CA GLY A 419 -23.62 -6.00 -6.10
C GLY A 419 -23.66 -6.85 -7.37
N THR A 420 -22.59 -7.58 -7.71
CA THR A 420 -22.46 -8.31 -8.98
C THR A 420 -22.31 -9.82 -8.77
N GLY A 421 -22.82 -10.60 -9.72
CA GLY A 421 -22.72 -12.06 -9.74
C GLY A 421 -23.76 -12.79 -8.90
N ARG A 422 -23.70 -14.12 -8.95
CA ARG A 422 -24.66 -15.07 -8.36
C ARG A 422 -24.08 -15.98 -7.27
N HIS A 423 -22.80 -15.78 -6.95
CA HIS A 423 -22.05 -16.63 -6.01
C HIS A 423 -22.35 -16.27 -4.56
N ARG A 424 -22.21 -17.24 -3.66
CA ARG A 424 -22.17 -17.01 -2.20
C ARG A 424 -21.10 -15.96 -1.90
N ARG A 425 -21.38 -15.01 -1.01
CA ARG A 425 -20.52 -13.84 -0.81
C ARG A 425 -20.30 -13.53 0.67
N ILE A 426 -19.04 -13.20 0.99
CA ILE A 426 -18.68 -12.53 2.24
C ILE A 426 -18.05 -11.16 1.97
N VAL A 427 -18.23 -10.23 2.91
CA VAL A 427 -17.65 -8.89 2.85
C VAL A 427 -16.41 -8.82 3.76
N GLU A 428 -15.27 -8.38 3.23
CA GLU A 428 -14.03 -8.18 4.02
C GLU A 428 -14.01 -6.79 4.66
N PHE A 429 -13.57 -6.74 5.92
CA PHE A 429 -13.41 -5.54 6.73
C PHE A 429 -12.07 -5.57 7.47
N GLN A 430 -11.49 -4.39 7.73
CA GLN A 430 -10.23 -4.26 8.46
C GLN A 430 -10.43 -3.44 9.74
N ALA A 431 -10.23 -4.07 10.90
CA ALA A 431 -10.47 -3.44 12.20
C ALA A 431 -9.29 -2.59 12.67
N ARG A 432 -8.04 -3.09 12.51
CA ARG A 432 -6.81 -2.40 12.95
C ARG A 432 -6.52 -1.13 12.16
N ARG A 433 -6.88 -1.08 10.88
CA ARG A 433 -6.62 0.04 9.94
C ARG A 433 -5.14 0.28 9.69
N GLU A 434 -4.63 -0.39 8.66
CA GLU A 434 -3.21 -0.32 8.29
C GLU A 434 -2.80 1.10 7.86
N PHE A 435 -3.59 1.74 6.98
CA PHE A 435 -3.27 3.04 6.37
C PHE A 435 -3.55 4.22 7.31
N GLU A 436 -4.33 4.00 8.37
CA GLU A 436 -4.67 5.06 9.33
C GLU A 436 -3.81 4.89 10.58
N ALA A 437 -2.49 5.06 10.36
CA ALA A 437 -1.43 4.97 11.36
C ALA A 437 -1.40 3.63 12.11
N PHE A 438 -1.55 2.51 11.39
CA PHE A 438 -1.42 1.15 11.93
C PHE A 438 -2.33 0.82 13.13
N GLY A 439 -3.44 1.53 13.29
CA GLY A 439 -4.36 1.39 14.43
C GLY A 439 -3.91 2.07 15.72
N SER A 440 -2.89 2.93 15.67
CA SER A 440 -2.42 3.69 16.86
C SER A 440 -3.33 4.85 17.25
N LEU A 441 -4.27 5.24 16.39
CA LEU A 441 -5.17 6.38 16.60
C LEU A 441 -6.59 5.89 16.89
N PRO A 442 -7.39 6.62 17.70
CA PRO A 442 -8.81 6.34 17.84
C PRO A 442 -9.47 6.44 16.46
N ASN A 443 -10.27 5.43 16.11
CA ASN A 443 -10.85 5.31 14.78
C ASN A 443 -12.11 4.43 14.81
N ASP A 444 -13.24 5.02 15.19
CA ASP A 444 -14.52 4.33 15.32
C ASP A 444 -15.21 4.13 13.95
N LEU A 445 -15.09 2.94 13.38
CA LEU A 445 -15.65 2.60 12.08
C LEU A 445 -17.08 2.06 12.16
N THR A 446 -17.71 2.08 13.34
CA THR A 446 -18.99 1.40 13.57
C THR A 446 -20.08 1.85 12.60
N ASP A 447 -20.23 3.16 12.38
CA ASP A 447 -21.21 3.66 11.41
C ASP A 447 -20.82 3.32 9.96
N LEU A 448 -19.55 3.51 9.57
CA LEU A 448 -19.08 3.19 8.22
C LEU A 448 -19.27 1.70 7.88
N HIS A 449 -18.88 0.81 8.79
CA HIS A 449 -19.03 -0.64 8.63
C HIS A 449 -20.51 -1.04 8.57
N ARG A 450 -21.38 -0.40 9.38
CA ARG A 450 -22.84 -0.61 9.31
C ARG A 450 -23.40 -0.18 7.95
N GLN A 451 -23.04 1.02 7.48
CA GLN A 451 -23.47 1.51 6.17
C GLN A 451 -23.02 0.58 5.04
N ALA A 452 -21.76 0.15 5.06
CA ALA A 452 -21.21 -0.76 4.06
C ALA A 452 -21.92 -2.12 4.06
N LEU A 453 -22.19 -2.67 5.25
CA LEU A 453 -22.89 -3.94 5.37
C LEU A 453 -24.34 -3.85 4.87
N LEU A 454 -25.08 -2.82 5.26
CA LEU A 454 -26.44 -2.58 4.78
C LEU A 454 -26.46 -2.36 3.26
N HIS A 455 -25.54 -1.57 2.74
CA HIS A 455 -25.39 -1.33 1.31
C HIS A 455 -25.19 -2.63 0.51
N ALA A 456 -24.36 -3.53 1.02
CA ALA A 456 -24.12 -4.85 0.41
C ALA A 456 -25.36 -5.75 0.49
N LEU A 457 -26.00 -5.83 1.67
CA LEU A 457 -27.20 -6.65 1.90
C LEU A 457 -28.40 -6.23 1.03
N GLU A 458 -28.55 -4.92 0.79
CA GLU A 458 -29.60 -4.38 -0.07
C GLU A 458 -29.41 -4.73 -1.55
N ARG A 459 -28.15 -4.86 -1.98
CA ARG A 459 -27.79 -5.04 -3.41
C ARG A 459 -27.55 -6.49 -3.80
N ASN A 460 -27.23 -7.34 -2.84
CA ASN A 460 -26.88 -8.71 -3.12
C ASN A 460 -27.51 -9.67 -2.08
N PRO A 461 -28.52 -10.46 -2.47
CA PRO A 461 -29.15 -11.42 -1.58
C PRO A 461 -28.25 -12.60 -1.20
N HIS A 462 -27.12 -12.81 -1.90
CA HIS A 462 -26.15 -13.87 -1.65
C HIS A 462 -25.09 -13.50 -0.61
N ILE A 463 -25.17 -12.32 0.00
CA ILE A 463 -24.31 -11.95 1.14
C ILE A 463 -24.70 -12.82 2.33
N GLU A 464 -23.84 -13.77 2.68
CA GLU A 464 -24.05 -14.73 3.76
C GLU A 464 -23.16 -14.47 4.98
N GLY A 465 -22.16 -13.58 4.84
CA GLY A 465 -21.16 -13.41 5.89
C GLY A 465 -20.23 -12.22 5.78
N VAL A 466 -19.31 -12.16 6.75
CA VAL A 466 -18.24 -11.17 6.85
C VAL A 466 -16.93 -11.84 7.21
N TRP A 467 -15.82 -11.22 6.84
CA TRP A 467 -14.48 -11.54 7.34
C TRP A 467 -13.80 -10.29 7.89
N THR A 468 -13.44 -10.32 9.17
CA THR A 468 -12.86 -9.17 9.90
C THR A 468 -11.38 -9.41 10.16
N TRP A 469 -10.53 -8.48 9.72
CA TRP A 469 -9.09 -8.52 9.99
C TRP A 469 -8.84 -7.82 11.31
N THR A 470 -8.48 -8.59 12.34
CA THR A 470 -8.29 -8.11 13.71
C THR A 470 -6.85 -7.64 13.96
N GLN A 471 -5.87 -8.19 13.22
CA GLN A 471 -4.45 -7.81 13.33
C GLN A 471 -3.78 -7.63 11.97
N ASP A 472 -4.16 -8.45 10.99
CA ASP A 472 -3.54 -8.50 9.67
C ASP A 472 -3.92 -7.27 8.82
N GLY A 473 -3.16 -7.07 7.73
CA GLY A 473 -3.21 -5.88 6.89
C GLY A 473 -1.97 -5.01 7.09
N GLY A 474 -1.26 -4.77 6.01
CA GLY A 474 -0.02 -4.01 5.99
C GLY A 474 1.11 -4.66 6.78
N PRO A 475 2.22 -3.94 6.98
CA PRO A 475 3.37 -4.43 7.68
C PRO A 475 3.11 -4.45 9.17
N LEU A 476 3.47 -5.56 9.79
CA LEU A 476 3.20 -5.79 11.20
C LEU A 476 4.26 -5.16 12.11
N ARG A 477 5.45 -4.84 11.58
CA ARG A 477 6.63 -4.41 12.35
C ARG A 477 7.17 -3.02 12.02
N ALA A 478 6.74 -2.39 10.92
CA ALA A 478 7.08 -0.99 10.62
C ALA A 478 6.30 0.02 11.50
N GLY A 479 5.20 -0.41 12.10
CA GLY A 479 4.32 0.41 12.94
C GLY A 479 4.54 0.24 14.45
N PRO A 480 3.58 0.68 15.28
CA PRO A 480 3.64 0.50 16.73
C PRO A 480 3.64 -0.99 17.07
N MET A 481 4.33 -1.35 18.15
CA MET A 481 4.34 -2.70 18.74
C MET A 481 3.02 -2.98 19.46
N THR A 482 1.95 -3.05 18.67
CA THR A 482 0.60 -3.37 19.12
C THR A 482 0.15 -4.70 18.51
N LEU A 483 -0.06 -5.68 19.39
CA LEU A 483 -0.42 -7.05 19.06
C LEU A 483 -1.72 -7.38 19.78
N TYR A 484 -2.77 -7.67 19.01
CA TYR A 484 -4.13 -7.90 19.48
C TYR A 484 -4.21 -8.98 20.55
N LEU A 485 -4.78 -8.66 21.72
CA LEU A 485 -4.84 -9.51 22.92
C LEU A 485 -3.48 -9.79 23.59
N ARG A 486 -2.40 -9.10 23.21
CA ARG A 486 -1.04 -9.35 23.71
C ARG A 486 -0.36 -8.11 24.28
N THR A 487 -0.12 -7.09 23.46
CA THR A 487 0.63 -5.89 23.87
C THR A 487 0.17 -4.63 23.12
N GLY A 488 0.58 -3.46 23.62
CA GLY A 488 0.16 -2.16 23.10
C GLY A 488 -1.30 -1.84 23.43
N PHE A 489 -1.86 -0.83 22.78
CA PHE A 489 -3.21 -0.34 23.05
C PHE A 489 -4.23 -0.86 22.03
N TRP A 490 -4.27 -2.18 21.87
CA TRP A 490 -5.11 -2.88 20.89
C TRP A 490 -6.62 -2.71 21.14
N GLN A 491 -7.01 -2.29 22.34
CA GLN A 491 -8.41 -2.00 22.68
C GLN A 491 -9.03 -0.99 21.71
N LEU A 492 -8.25 -0.01 21.21
CA LEU A 492 -8.77 0.99 20.27
C LEU A 492 -9.42 0.35 19.04
N TYR A 493 -8.79 -0.66 18.45
CA TYR A 493 -9.34 -1.36 17.29
C TYR A 493 -10.13 -2.62 17.64
N ASP A 494 -10.09 -3.11 18.90
CA ASP A 494 -11.06 -4.08 19.43
C ASP A 494 -12.50 -3.53 19.37
N LEU A 495 -12.68 -2.20 19.45
CA LEU A 495 -13.99 -1.58 19.16
C LEU A 495 -14.53 -2.03 17.81
N ASN A 496 -13.72 -1.96 16.76
CA ASN A 496 -14.15 -2.29 15.40
C ASN A 496 -14.42 -3.80 15.24
N VAL A 497 -13.69 -4.66 15.98
CA VAL A 497 -13.95 -6.11 16.04
C VAL A 497 -15.26 -6.39 16.79
N TYR A 498 -15.47 -5.78 17.95
CA TYR A 498 -16.71 -5.89 18.72
C TYR A 498 -17.91 -5.41 17.89
N ALA A 499 -17.81 -4.21 17.33
CA ALA A 499 -18.87 -3.58 16.56
C ALA A 499 -19.30 -4.43 15.37
N LEU A 500 -18.35 -4.91 14.56
CA LEU A 500 -18.67 -5.71 13.39
C LEU A 500 -19.28 -7.07 13.76
N GLY A 501 -18.84 -7.71 14.85
CA GLY A 501 -19.49 -8.91 15.39
C GLY A 501 -20.96 -8.68 15.76
N ARG A 502 -21.28 -7.53 16.37
CA ARG A 502 -22.67 -7.13 16.69
C ARG A 502 -23.47 -6.81 15.43
N LEU A 503 -22.90 -6.06 14.50
CA LEU A 503 -23.53 -5.67 13.24
C LEU A 503 -23.81 -6.89 12.34
N ALA A 504 -22.94 -7.89 12.33
CA ALA A 504 -23.18 -9.14 11.59
C ALA A 504 -24.38 -9.93 12.16
N TRP A 505 -24.66 -9.78 13.46
CA TRP A 505 -25.86 -10.35 14.08
C TRP A 505 -27.10 -9.52 13.77
N ARG A 506 -27.02 -8.19 13.98
CA ARG A 506 -28.09 -7.21 13.81
C ARG A 506 -27.56 -5.95 13.10
N PRO A 507 -27.64 -5.89 11.75
CA PRO A 507 -27.12 -4.75 10.99
C PRO A 507 -27.85 -3.42 11.23
N ASP A 508 -29.03 -3.47 11.83
CA ASP A 508 -29.85 -2.33 12.23
C ASP A 508 -29.49 -1.77 13.61
N SER A 509 -28.49 -2.36 14.30
CA SER A 509 -28.00 -1.85 15.59
C SER A 509 -27.53 -0.40 15.47
N GLU A 510 -27.88 0.41 16.45
CA GLU A 510 -27.51 1.83 16.50
C GLU A 510 -26.01 1.98 16.82
N PRO A 511 -25.20 2.61 15.95
CA PRO A 511 -23.74 2.69 16.11
C PRO A 511 -23.27 3.26 17.45
N ALA A 512 -23.87 4.37 17.90
CA ALA A 512 -23.41 5.03 19.11
C ALA A 512 -23.63 4.13 20.34
N ALA A 513 -24.74 3.41 20.42
CA ALA A 513 -25.05 2.45 21.46
C ALA A 513 -24.07 1.27 21.46
N VAL A 514 -23.64 0.79 20.28
CA VAL A 514 -22.61 -0.25 20.17
C VAL A 514 -21.27 0.27 20.69
N THR A 515 -20.86 1.49 20.33
CA THR A 515 -19.64 2.12 20.84
C THR A 515 -19.70 2.33 22.36
N ALA A 516 -20.85 2.75 22.89
CA ALA A 516 -21.06 2.92 24.33
C ALA A 516 -21.04 1.59 25.10
N ASP A 517 -21.64 0.54 24.52
CA ASP A 517 -21.61 -0.82 25.07
C ASP A 517 -20.15 -1.30 25.15
N TRP A 518 -19.33 -1.07 24.12
CA TRP A 518 -17.90 -1.38 24.16
C TRP A 518 -17.14 -0.53 25.19
N ALA A 519 -17.34 0.78 25.21
CA ALA A 519 -16.65 1.69 26.13
C ALA A 519 -16.89 1.30 27.59
N ARG A 520 -18.13 0.89 27.93
CA ARG A 520 -18.46 0.41 29.26
C ARG A 520 -17.78 -0.91 29.62
N GLN A 521 -17.74 -1.83 28.66
CA GLN A 521 -17.06 -3.12 28.82
C GLN A 521 -15.54 -2.95 28.96
N THR A 522 -14.95 -1.96 28.30
CA THR A 522 -13.50 -1.83 28.20
C THR A 522 -12.92 -0.91 29.26
N PHE A 523 -13.54 0.24 29.54
CA PHE A 523 -12.88 1.31 30.30
C PHE A 523 -13.51 1.68 31.64
N SER A 524 -14.83 1.71 31.77
CA SER A 524 -15.47 2.23 32.98
C SER A 524 -16.93 1.77 33.13
N ASP A 525 -17.42 1.65 34.37
CA ASP A 525 -18.87 1.55 34.65
C ASP A 525 -19.50 2.93 34.96
N ASP A 526 -18.70 3.98 35.13
CA ASP A 526 -19.19 5.34 35.37
C ASP A 526 -19.77 5.97 34.10
N ASP A 527 -21.01 6.43 34.20
CA ASP A 527 -21.78 6.94 33.07
C ASP A 527 -21.15 8.18 32.42
N ARG A 528 -20.48 9.03 33.20
CA ARG A 528 -19.81 10.24 32.67
C ARG A 528 -18.54 9.87 31.92
N THR A 529 -17.75 8.94 32.45
CA THR A 529 -16.53 8.45 31.82
C THR A 529 -16.85 7.70 30.52
N VAL A 530 -17.89 6.86 30.52
CA VAL A 530 -18.36 6.19 29.29
C VAL A 530 -18.78 7.22 28.24
N ALA A 531 -19.57 8.22 28.62
CA ALA A 531 -20.00 9.27 27.70
C ALA A 531 -18.82 10.06 27.11
N ALA A 532 -17.83 10.43 27.93
CA ALA A 532 -16.61 11.10 27.47
C ALA A 532 -15.81 10.25 26.47
N VAL A 533 -15.66 8.94 26.74
CA VAL A 533 -15.02 8.02 25.78
C VAL A 533 -15.81 7.94 24.49
N THR A 534 -17.14 7.80 24.54
CA THR A 534 -17.97 7.75 23.33
C THR A 534 -17.93 9.06 22.54
N GLU A 535 -17.82 10.22 23.20
CA GLU A 535 -17.61 11.52 22.54
C GLU A 535 -16.26 11.60 21.82
N VAL A 536 -15.20 11.11 22.45
CA VAL A 536 -13.87 10.98 21.83
C VAL A 536 -13.95 10.09 20.59
N MET A 537 -14.58 8.92 20.70
CA MET A 537 -14.72 7.98 19.58
C MET A 537 -15.60 8.54 18.45
N ALA A 538 -16.69 9.24 18.76
CA ALA A 538 -17.54 9.89 17.75
C ALA A 538 -16.80 10.98 16.96
N SER A 539 -15.86 11.69 17.59
CA SER A 539 -15.02 12.71 16.95
C SER A 539 -13.84 12.12 16.15
N SER A 540 -13.50 10.85 16.41
CA SER A 540 -12.28 10.24 15.92
C SER A 540 -12.21 10.12 14.39
N ARG A 541 -13.33 9.79 13.73
CA ARG A 541 -13.41 9.67 12.27
C ARG A 541 -13.13 10.99 11.56
N GLU A 542 -13.72 12.07 12.04
CA GLU A 542 -13.43 13.39 11.47
C GLU A 542 -11.96 13.77 11.71
N ALA A 543 -11.43 13.54 12.92
CA ALA A 543 -10.03 13.84 13.21
C ALA A 543 -9.07 13.08 12.27
N VAL A 544 -9.29 11.79 12.07
CA VAL A 544 -8.47 10.93 11.18
C VAL A 544 -8.61 11.36 9.71
N THR A 545 -9.83 11.51 9.19
CA THR A 545 -10.04 11.88 7.79
C THR A 545 -9.46 13.26 7.48
N LYS A 546 -9.64 14.24 8.37
CA LYS A 546 -9.09 15.58 8.22
C LYS A 546 -7.59 15.66 8.45
N GLY A 547 -7.02 14.81 9.30
CA GLY A 547 -5.60 14.80 9.64
C GLY A 547 -4.73 14.05 8.63
N LEU A 548 -5.19 12.89 8.17
CA LEU A 548 -4.42 12.00 7.29
C LEU A 548 -4.74 12.15 5.81
N TYR A 549 -5.89 12.72 5.42
CA TYR A 549 -6.27 12.90 4.02
C TYR A 549 -6.34 14.38 3.63
N ILE A 550 -6.12 14.67 2.35
CA ILE A 550 -6.37 15.98 1.75
C ILE A 550 -7.70 15.86 1.01
N ALA A 551 -8.81 16.18 1.67
CA ALA A 551 -10.17 15.90 1.18
C ALA A 551 -10.42 16.37 -0.28
N PRO A 552 -10.01 17.58 -0.71
CA PRO A 552 -10.22 18.00 -2.11
C PRO A 552 -9.58 17.08 -3.17
N TYR A 553 -8.53 16.34 -2.81
CA TYR A 553 -7.92 15.29 -3.63
C TYR A 553 -8.54 13.92 -3.34
N ALA A 554 -8.67 13.55 -2.06
CA ALA A 554 -9.12 12.24 -1.63
C ALA A 554 -10.56 11.93 -2.07
N ASP A 555 -11.42 12.95 -2.21
CA ASP A 555 -12.80 12.83 -2.73
C ASP A 555 -12.87 12.64 -4.26
N ARG A 556 -11.74 12.30 -4.90
CA ARG A 556 -11.65 12.05 -6.34
C ARG A 556 -11.14 10.64 -6.59
N SER A 557 -11.74 9.97 -7.56
CA SER A 557 -11.12 8.82 -8.22
C SER A 557 -10.10 9.35 -9.22
N VAL A 558 -8.84 8.95 -9.04
CA VAL A 558 -7.71 9.41 -9.85
C VAL A 558 -7.09 8.22 -10.56
N ARG A 559 -6.73 8.40 -11.84
CA ARG A 559 -5.92 7.43 -12.59
C ARG A 559 -4.68 8.11 -13.13
N ALA A 560 -3.54 7.44 -13.00
CA ALA A 560 -2.25 7.91 -13.51
C ALA A 560 -1.39 6.69 -13.87
N LEU A 561 -0.69 6.73 -15.02
CA LEU A 561 0.18 5.63 -15.46
C LEU A 561 -0.52 4.26 -15.54
N GLY A 562 -1.82 4.24 -15.83
CA GLY A 562 -2.63 3.01 -15.83
C GLY A 562 -2.95 2.46 -14.43
N LEU A 563 -2.59 3.18 -13.37
CA LEU A 563 -2.84 2.85 -11.97
C LEU A 563 -3.93 3.76 -11.38
N GLU A 564 -4.50 3.34 -10.25
CA GLU A 564 -5.38 4.15 -9.41
C GLU A 564 -4.62 4.50 -8.11
N PRO A 565 -3.95 5.66 -8.03
CA PRO A 565 -3.21 6.04 -6.84
C PRO A 565 -4.14 6.13 -5.61
N PRO A 566 -3.68 5.73 -4.42
CA PRO A 566 -4.51 5.80 -3.22
C PRO A 566 -4.92 7.23 -2.86
N PRO A 567 -6.06 7.44 -2.21
CA PRO A 567 -6.53 8.78 -1.84
C PRO A 567 -5.62 9.48 -0.80
N MET A 568 -4.68 8.76 -0.18
CA MET A 568 -3.76 9.28 0.83
C MET A 568 -2.33 9.57 0.32
N MET A 569 -2.07 9.59 -1.00
CA MET A 569 -0.71 9.63 -1.59
C MET A 569 0.33 10.63 -1.05
N TRP A 570 -0.06 11.70 -0.34
CA TRP A 570 0.90 12.59 0.34
C TRP A 570 1.57 11.95 1.57
N ILE A 571 0.97 10.89 2.12
CA ILE A 571 1.56 9.93 3.04
C ILE A 571 1.53 8.59 2.30
N PHE A 572 2.69 8.14 1.83
CA PHE A 572 2.76 6.93 1.01
C PHE A 572 2.53 5.69 1.87
N GLU A 573 1.47 4.96 1.55
CA GLU A 573 0.91 3.81 2.28
C GLU A 573 0.68 4.12 3.77
N TRP A 574 1.67 3.89 4.63
CA TRP A 574 1.45 3.81 6.08
C TRP A 574 2.01 5.00 6.89
N ASP A 575 3.30 5.32 6.75
CA ASP A 575 3.99 6.31 7.61
C ASP A 575 4.98 7.23 6.88
N ILE A 576 5.18 7.05 5.57
CA ILE A 576 6.17 7.80 4.81
C ILE A 576 5.55 9.10 4.29
N VAL A 577 5.88 10.22 4.92
CA VAL A 577 5.44 11.54 4.46
C VAL A 577 6.20 11.91 3.20
N THR A 578 5.51 11.95 2.05
CA THR A 578 6.17 12.08 0.76
C THR A 578 6.71 13.50 0.54
N GLY A 579 7.67 13.64 -0.38
CA GLY A 579 8.22 14.93 -0.81
C GLY A 579 8.43 15.02 -2.32
N ASP A 580 7.79 14.14 -3.08
CA ASP A 580 7.96 14.07 -4.53
C ASP A 580 6.99 14.97 -5.29
N SER A 581 7.48 15.56 -6.38
CA SER A 581 6.67 16.46 -7.22
C SER A 581 5.50 15.75 -7.92
N ALA A 582 5.63 14.48 -8.32
CA ALA A 582 4.58 13.80 -9.08
C ALA A 582 3.30 13.65 -8.24
N ALA A 583 3.41 13.23 -6.98
CA ALA A 583 2.28 13.16 -6.06
C ALA A 583 1.80 14.55 -5.63
N LEU A 584 2.70 15.38 -5.08
CA LEU A 584 2.30 16.64 -4.44
C LEU A 584 1.74 17.67 -5.42
N ASP A 585 2.34 17.81 -6.62
CA ASP A 585 1.85 18.76 -7.61
C ASP A 585 0.52 18.29 -8.22
N SER A 586 0.33 16.99 -8.40
CA SER A 586 -0.94 16.41 -8.86
C SER A 586 -2.05 16.60 -7.83
N ILE A 587 -1.76 16.39 -6.55
CA ILE A 587 -2.69 16.66 -5.44
C ILE A 587 -3.13 18.12 -5.46
N TYR A 588 -2.18 19.07 -5.57
CA TYR A 588 -2.51 20.48 -5.70
C TYR A 588 -3.36 20.77 -6.95
N ALA A 589 -2.97 20.24 -8.12
CA ALA A 589 -3.67 20.51 -9.37
C ALA A 589 -5.14 20.05 -9.33
N ILE A 590 -5.41 18.90 -8.71
CA ILE A 590 -6.76 18.37 -8.50
C ILE A 590 -7.52 19.17 -7.43
N SER A 591 -6.80 19.64 -6.40
CA SER A 591 -7.34 20.45 -5.30
C SER A 591 -7.44 21.95 -5.63
N ARG A 592 -7.10 22.36 -6.86
CA ARG A 592 -7.04 23.76 -7.28
C ARG A 592 -8.38 24.45 -7.01
N GLY A 593 -8.32 25.62 -6.37
CA GLY A 593 -9.50 26.39 -5.94
C GLY A 593 -10.09 25.97 -4.59
N ARG A 594 -9.58 24.90 -3.97
CA ARG A 594 -9.97 24.41 -2.62
C ARG A 594 -8.76 24.27 -1.68
N VAL A 595 -7.67 24.99 -1.95
CA VAL A 595 -6.43 24.93 -1.14
C VAL A 595 -6.67 25.42 0.28
N ASP A 596 -7.43 26.51 0.45
CA ASP A 596 -7.74 27.06 1.77
C ASP A 596 -8.56 26.08 2.62
N GLU A 597 -9.48 25.34 1.99
CA GLU A 597 -10.23 24.27 2.64
C GLU A 597 -9.31 23.13 3.09
N ALA A 598 -8.41 22.66 2.22
CA ALA A 598 -7.44 21.61 2.57
C ALA A 598 -6.52 22.03 3.74
N VAL A 599 -6.11 23.30 3.78
CA VAL A 599 -5.33 23.87 4.89
C VAL A 599 -6.15 23.91 6.17
N ALA A 600 -7.38 24.44 6.11
CA ALA A 600 -8.28 24.53 7.26
C ALA A 600 -8.63 23.15 7.84
N ASP A 601 -8.74 22.12 7.00
CA ASP A 601 -8.92 20.73 7.44
C ASP A 601 -7.78 20.26 8.36
N GLY A 602 -6.55 20.70 8.11
CA GLY A 602 -5.39 20.35 8.94
C GLY A 602 -5.48 20.99 10.32
N ASP A 603 -5.84 22.28 10.37
CA ASP A 603 -6.07 22.99 11.63
C ASP A 603 -7.25 22.39 12.41
N ARG A 604 -8.32 21.97 11.70
CA ARG A 604 -9.48 21.29 12.29
C ARG A 604 -9.09 19.94 12.91
N ALA A 605 -8.24 19.16 12.25
CA ALA A 605 -7.76 17.88 12.78
C ALA A 605 -6.99 18.05 14.10
N VAL A 606 -6.09 19.05 14.16
CA VAL A 606 -5.34 19.37 15.39
C VAL A 606 -6.30 19.81 16.50
N ALA A 607 -7.28 20.66 16.18
CA ALA A 607 -8.26 21.13 17.15
C ALA A 607 -9.15 20.00 17.67
N LEU A 608 -9.56 19.06 16.81
CA LEU A 608 -10.33 17.87 17.20
C LEU A 608 -9.51 16.96 18.12
N ALA A 609 -8.28 16.61 17.74
CA ALA A 609 -7.41 15.77 18.57
C ALA A 609 -7.13 16.40 19.95
N THR A 610 -6.94 17.73 19.99
CA THR A 610 -6.76 18.47 21.24
C THR A 610 -8.01 18.42 22.12
N ARG A 611 -9.20 18.66 21.56
CA ARG A 611 -10.47 18.55 22.30
C ARG A 611 -10.71 17.13 22.81
N MET A 612 -10.47 16.12 21.97
CA MET A 612 -10.57 14.72 22.37
C MET A 612 -9.69 14.43 23.61
N ARG A 613 -8.44 14.92 23.60
CA ARG A 613 -7.52 14.80 24.74
C ARG A 613 -8.06 15.50 25.99
N GLU A 614 -8.60 16.71 25.86
CA GLU A 614 -9.18 17.48 26.96
C GLU A 614 -10.42 16.81 27.55
N THR A 615 -11.34 16.34 26.71
CA THR A 615 -12.54 15.58 27.11
C THR A 615 -12.15 14.34 27.92
N LEU A 616 -11.14 13.59 27.46
CA LEU A 616 -10.67 12.42 28.19
C LEU A 616 -9.99 12.80 29.51
N ALA A 617 -9.17 13.85 29.51
CA ALA A 617 -8.45 14.31 30.70
C ALA A 617 -9.38 14.83 31.82
N ALA A 618 -10.56 15.33 31.46
CA ALA A 618 -11.57 15.79 32.40
C ALA A 618 -12.31 14.66 33.14
N THR A 619 -12.15 13.40 32.72
CA THR A 619 -12.74 12.25 33.42
C THR A 619 -12.08 12.01 34.78
N ASP A 620 -12.86 11.56 35.76
CA ASP A 620 -12.36 11.17 37.09
C ASP A 620 -11.42 9.96 36.95
N PRO A 621 -10.12 10.05 37.30
CA PRO A 621 -9.21 8.92 37.23
C PRO A 621 -9.67 7.69 38.03
N ALA A 622 -10.38 7.88 39.14
CA ALA A 622 -10.86 6.78 40.00
C ALA A 622 -12.03 6.01 39.36
N ALA A 623 -12.69 6.59 38.37
CA ALA A 623 -13.81 5.96 37.65
C ALA A 623 -13.34 4.95 36.58
N TRP A 624 -12.05 4.94 36.23
CA TRP A 624 -11.50 4.01 35.26
C TRP A 624 -11.23 2.64 35.87
N ARG A 625 -11.54 1.58 35.12
CA ARG A 625 -11.26 0.19 35.54
C ARG A 625 -9.76 -0.08 35.67
N ASP A 626 -8.95 0.53 34.80
CA ASP A 626 -7.50 0.36 34.75
C ASP A 626 -6.81 1.71 34.52
N PRO A 627 -6.01 2.20 35.48
CA PRO A 627 -5.27 3.46 35.32
C PRO A 627 -4.25 3.40 34.16
N VAL A 628 -3.73 2.21 33.81
CA VAL A 628 -2.81 2.05 32.68
C VAL A 628 -3.54 2.27 31.35
N LEU A 629 -4.76 1.76 31.20
CA LEU A 629 -5.57 2.00 30.00
C LEU A 629 -5.95 3.48 29.86
N ARG A 630 -6.27 4.16 30.96
CA ARG A 630 -6.49 5.61 30.96
C ARG A 630 -5.26 6.35 30.44
N GLN A 631 -4.08 6.04 30.99
CA GLN A 631 -2.83 6.68 30.58
C GLN A 631 -2.51 6.43 29.11
N ARG A 632 -2.61 5.17 28.64
CA ARG A 632 -2.40 4.83 27.22
C ARG A 632 -3.30 5.63 26.29
N PHE A 633 -4.57 5.82 26.68
CA PHE A 633 -5.50 6.60 25.87
C PHE A 633 -5.16 8.09 25.88
N GLN A 634 -4.72 8.65 27.00
CA GLN A 634 -4.20 10.02 27.04
C GLN A 634 -2.92 10.20 26.20
N ASP A 635 -2.01 9.23 26.23
CA ASP A 635 -0.78 9.24 25.45
C ASP A 635 -1.05 9.13 23.96
N THR A 636 -1.98 8.25 23.55
CA THR A 636 -2.46 8.14 22.17
C THR A 636 -3.03 9.47 21.66
N LEU A 637 -3.90 10.13 22.43
CA LEU A 637 -4.50 11.41 22.02
C LEU A 637 -3.46 12.53 21.94
N THR A 638 -2.43 12.46 22.79
CA THR A 638 -1.29 13.38 22.72
C THR A 638 -0.45 13.12 21.47
N TYR A 639 -0.16 11.85 21.16
CA TYR A 639 0.51 11.46 19.93
C TYR A 639 -0.26 11.90 18.68
N GLN A 640 -1.58 11.72 18.67
CA GLN A 640 -2.44 12.17 17.57
C GLN A 640 -2.35 13.68 17.35
N ALA A 641 -2.42 14.49 18.42
CA ALA A 641 -2.34 15.94 18.33
C ALA A 641 -0.96 16.41 17.83
N ASP A 642 0.12 15.82 18.35
CA ASP A 642 1.50 16.14 17.95
C ASP A 642 1.75 15.76 16.48
N LEU A 643 1.33 14.55 16.06
CA LEU A 643 1.42 14.08 14.68
C LEU A 643 0.64 14.97 13.72
N PHE A 644 -0.63 15.28 14.03
CA PHE A 644 -1.45 16.14 13.18
C PHE A 644 -0.93 17.58 13.12
N THR A 645 -0.24 18.05 14.15
CA THR A 645 0.42 19.36 14.11
C THR A 645 1.57 19.36 13.09
N ALA A 646 2.40 18.31 13.07
CA ALA A 646 3.47 18.17 12.09
C ALA A 646 2.92 18.02 10.66
N LEU A 647 1.93 17.14 10.48
CA LEU A 647 1.30 16.87 9.19
C LEU A 647 0.52 18.09 8.65
N GLY A 648 -0.23 18.81 9.49
CA GLY A 648 -0.97 20.02 9.09
C GLY A 648 -0.05 21.16 8.66
N ALA A 649 1.08 21.35 9.35
CA ALA A 649 2.10 22.30 8.94
C ALA A 649 2.77 21.89 7.62
N TYR A 650 3.04 20.60 7.43
CA TYR A 650 3.59 20.08 6.18
C TYR A 650 2.62 20.23 5.00
N ARG A 651 1.34 19.88 5.20
CA ARG A 651 0.25 20.09 4.23
C ARG A 651 0.21 21.53 3.72
N THR A 652 0.24 22.48 4.66
CA THR A 652 0.23 23.91 4.30
C THR A 652 1.50 24.28 3.53
N THR A 653 2.65 23.75 3.92
CA THR A 653 3.93 23.98 3.25
C THR A 653 3.87 23.57 1.78
N VAL A 654 3.45 22.33 1.49
CA VAL A 654 3.46 21.78 0.13
C VAL A 654 2.38 22.39 -0.76
N LEU A 655 1.16 22.60 -0.23
CA LEU A 655 0.06 23.17 -1.03
C LEU A 655 0.33 24.63 -1.40
N ARG A 656 0.89 25.43 -0.49
CA ARG A 656 1.23 26.83 -0.78
C ARG A 656 2.47 26.97 -1.66
N HIS A 657 3.42 26.03 -1.57
CA HIS A 657 4.55 25.99 -2.50
C HIS A 657 4.06 25.67 -3.92
N ALA A 658 3.23 24.65 -4.10
CA ALA A 658 2.62 24.33 -5.39
C ALA A 658 1.74 25.47 -5.92
N GLU A 659 0.97 26.14 -5.07
CA GLU A 659 0.20 27.34 -5.42
C GLU A 659 1.09 28.47 -5.93
N TRP A 660 2.23 28.72 -5.27
CA TRP A 660 3.23 29.68 -5.75
C TRP A 660 3.88 29.24 -7.06
N LEU A 661 4.19 27.95 -7.21
CA LEU A 661 4.67 27.40 -8.47
C LEU A 661 3.67 27.60 -9.59
N ASP A 662 2.37 27.51 -9.31
CA ASP A 662 1.30 27.74 -10.29
C ASP A 662 1.13 29.23 -10.63
N THR A 663 0.82 30.03 -9.62
CA THR A 663 0.35 31.42 -9.75
C THR A 663 1.47 32.44 -9.69
N GLY A 664 2.48 32.21 -8.85
CA GLY A 664 3.51 33.18 -8.48
C GLY A 664 3.06 34.23 -7.49
N ASP A 665 1.90 34.04 -6.86
CA ASP A 665 1.40 34.95 -5.85
C ASP A 665 2.39 35.05 -4.67
N ALA A 666 2.65 36.28 -4.25
CA ALA A 666 3.47 36.57 -3.09
C ALA A 666 2.83 36.04 -1.80
N ARG A 667 1.49 36.06 -1.69
CA ARG A 667 0.79 35.53 -0.51
C ARG A 667 0.98 34.03 -0.36
N ALA A 668 0.88 33.28 -1.46
CA ALA A 668 1.18 31.85 -1.47
C ALA A 668 2.64 31.57 -1.06
N ARG A 669 3.59 32.36 -1.56
CA ARG A 669 5.00 32.25 -1.17
C ARG A 669 5.22 32.53 0.32
N ASP A 670 4.63 33.59 0.86
CA ASP A 670 4.78 33.96 2.27
C ASP A 670 4.12 32.92 3.18
N GLY A 671 2.95 32.42 2.78
CA GLY A 671 2.24 31.32 3.44
C GLY A 671 3.07 30.03 3.47
N TRP A 672 3.67 29.66 2.34
CA TRP A 672 4.62 28.54 2.26
C TRP A 672 5.78 28.72 3.24
N ARG A 673 6.45 29.87 3.24
CA ARG A 673 7.62 30.10 4.12
C ARG A 673 7.27 30.14 5.60
N ALA A 674 6.10 30.66 5.96
CA ALA A 674 5.61 30.62 7.33
C ALA A 674 5.27 29.19 7.77
N ALA A 675 4.57 28.43 6.91
CA ALA A 675 4.24 27.03 7.17
C ALA A 675 5.48 26.15 7.28
N GLU A 676 6.50 26.38 6.45
CA GLU A 676 7.76 25.63 6.47
C GLU A 676 8.48 25.74 7.82
N ARG A 677 8.52 26.95 8.42
CA ARG A 677 9.10 27.13 9.76
C ARG A 677 8.33 26.36 10.82
N ARG A 678 7.00 26.38 10.75
CA ARG A 678 6.14 25.59 11.65
C ARG A 678 6.37 24.10 11.47
N TYR A 679 6.45 23.63 10.22
CA TYR A 679 6.73 22.23 9.89
C TYR A 679 8.07 21.78 10.49
N ARG A 680 9.16 22.53 10.26
CA ARG A 680 10.47 22.18 10.81
C ARG A 680 10.47 22.08 12.34
N ALA A 681 9.78 23.00 13.02
CA ALA A 681 9.65 22.97 14.48
C ALA A 681 8.80 21.79 14.96
N ALA A 682 7.62 21.57 14.36
CA ALA A 682 6.71 20.49 14.74
C ALA A 682 7.33 19.10 14.46
N ARG A 683 7.95 18.92 13.28
CA ARG A 683 8.70 17.71 12.91
C ARG A 683 9.84 17.43 13.89
N ALA A 684 10.63 18.45 14.26
CA ALA A 684 11.71 18.28 15.23
C ALA A 684 11.17 17.85 16.60
N SER A 685 10.08 18.45 17.06
CA SER A 685 9.41 18.04 18.31
C SER A 685 8.87 16.62 18.23
N HIS A 686 8.24 16.24 17.11
CA HIS A 686 7.72 14.90 16.87
C HIS A 686 8.83 13.85 16.96
N LEU A 687 9.94 14.06 16.23
CA LEU A 687 11.06 13.12 16.25
C LEU A 687 11.75 13.09 17.61
N ALA A 688 11.93 14.22 18.28
CA ALA A 688 12.52 14.25 19.63
C ALA A 688 11.71 13.42 20.64
N ARG A 689 10.38 13.37 20.49
CA ARG A 689 9.49 12.67 21.40
C ARG A 689 9.26 11.20 21.04
N TYR A 690 9.21 10.88 19.75
CA TYR A 690 8.68 9.61 19.25
C TYR A 690 9.71 8.75 18.50
N GLN A 691 10.91 9.28 18.20
CA GLN A 691 11.96 8.47 17.60
C GLN A 691 12.37 7.32 18.55
N GLY A 692 12.27 6.08 18.09
CA GLY A 692 12.57 4.89 18.89
C GLY A 692 11.49 4.53 19.92
N ASN A 693 10.35 5.22 19.94
CA ASN A 693 9.21 4.83 20.75
C ASN A 693 8.46 3.68 20.09
N LEU A 694 8.30 2.55 20.79
CA LEU A 694 7.68 1.35 20.24
C LEU A 694 6.14 1.42 20.24
N ASP A 695 5.53 2.16 21.16
CA ASP A 695 4.07 2.31 21.21
C ASP A 695 3.58 3.41 20.25
N PHE A 696 4.42 4.42 20.03
CA PHE A 696 4.11 5.61 19.23
C PHE A 696 5.31 5.97 18.32
N PRO A 697 5.65 5.14 17.32
CA PRO A 697 6.82 5.39 16.48
C PRO A 697 6.64 6.65 15.64
N ALA A 698 7.74 7.40 15.46
CA ALA A 698 7.71 8.58 14.62
C ALA A 698 7.48 8.22 13.13
N PHE A 699 6.66 9.04 12.44
CA PHE A 699 6.50 8.95 10.99
C PHE A 699 7.82 9.26 10.27
N ASN A 700 8.01 8.67 9.10
CA ASN A 700 9.19 8.88 8.29
C ASN A 700 9.08 10.15 7.43
N PHE A 701 9.76 11.22 7.88
CA PHE A 701 9.81 12.52 7.19
C PHE A 701 10.94 12.66 6.16
N THR A 702 11.70 11.60 5.87
CA THR A 702 12.90 11.69 5.01
C THR A 702 12.57 12.23 3.62
N ALA A 703 11.52 11.71 2.99
CA ALA A 703 11.10 12.16 1.66
C ALA A 703 10.64 13.61 1.68
N ALA A 704 9.79 13.99 2.65
CA ALA A 704 9.36 15.37 2.87
C ALA A 704 10.54 16.34 3.01
N ASP A 705 11.55 15.99 3.79
CA ASP A 705 12.74 16.83 3.99
C ASP A 705 13.58 16.96 2.71
N LEU A 706 13.71 15.88 1.94
CA LEU A 706 14.36 15.91 0.64
C LEU A 706 13.63 16.88 -0.30
N GLY A 707 12.30 16.77 -0.40
CA GLY A 707 11.45 17.65 -1.21
C GLY A 707 11.55 19.12 -0.80
N ALA A 708 11.41 19.41 0.50
CA ALA A 708 11.52 20.76 1.05
C ALA A 708 12.89 21.40 0.74
N ALA A 709 13.98 20.64 0.81
CA ALA A 709 15.31 21.13 0.45
C ALA A 709 15.47 21.46 -1.05
N ARG A 710 14.67 20.87 -1.94
CA ARG A 710 14.63 21.24 -3.38
C ARG A 710 13.77 22.49 -3.57
N ALA A 711 12.58 22.51 -2.97
CA ALA A 711 11.68 23.66 -2.96
C ALA A 711 12.41 24.93 -2.49
N ASP A 712 13.23 24.84 -1.44
CA ASP A 712 14.06 25.93 -0.93
C ASP A 712 14.99 26.56 -1.95
N ARG A 713 15.53 25.74 -2.84
CA ARG A 713 16.51 26.14 -3.85
C ARG A 713 15.85 26.74 -5.09
N ASP A 714 14.56 26.56 -5.30
CA ASP A 714 13.85 27.01 -6.51
C ASP A 714 14.06 28.51 -6.84
N PRO A 715 13.90 29.46 -5.89
CA PRO A 715 14.09 30.87 -6.21
C PRO A 715 15.54 31.19 -6.63
N ALA A 716 16.53 30.57 -5.98
CA ALA A 716 17.94 30.74 -6.33
C ALA A 716 18.26 30.13 -7.70
N MET A 717 17.74 28.92 -7.96
CA MET A 717 17.90 28.27 -9.26
C MET A 717 17.23 29.06 -10.39
N ALA A 718 16.08 29.69 -10.15
CA ALA A 718 15.42 30.58 -11.11
C ALA A 718 16.31 31.78 -11.48
N TRP A 719 16.93 32.41 -10.49
CA TRP A 719 17.86 33.52 -10.72
C TRP A 719 19.12 33.09 -11.45
N LEU A 720 19.73 31.98 -11.07
CA LEU A 720 20.86 31.40 -11.80
C LEU A 720 20.47 31.07 -13.24
N ALA A 721 19.27 30.53 -13.47
CA ALA A 721 18.76 30.26 -14.81
C ALA A 721 18.61 31.55 -15.63
N ARG A 722 18.13 32.65 -15.05
CA ARG A 722 18.04 33.96 -15.72
C ARG A 722 19.42 34.50 -16.11
N ILE A 723 20.39 34.44 -15.19
CA ILE A 723 21.77 34.89 -15.43
C ILE A 723 22.41 34.06 -16.54
N LEU A 724 22.30 32.73 -16.45
CA LEU A 724 22.81 31.82 -17.47
C LEU A 724 22.13 32.04 -18.83
N LEU A 725 20.80 32.26 -18.85
CA LEU A 725 20.07 32.53 -20.08
C LEU A 725 20.55 33.83 -20.72
N ALA A 726 20.67 34.90 -19.94
CA ALA A 726 21.19 36.18 -20.42
C ALA A 726 22.62 36.03 -20.97
N ALA A 727 23.49 35.29 -20.28
CA ALA A 727 24.85 35.02 -20.74
C ALA A 727 24.88 34.22 -22.06
N VAL A 728 24.08 33.16 -22.18
CA VAL A 728 24.00 32.33 -23.40
C VAL A 728 23.42 33.15 -24.56
N VAL A 729 22.36 33.93 -24.32
CA VAL A 729 21.77 34.83 -25.32
C VAL A 729 22.78 35.89 -25.76
N ALA A 730 23.56 36.47 -24.84
CA ALA A 730 24.62 37.42 -25.17
C ALA A 730 25.68 36.78 -26.07
N VAL A 731 26.15 35.56 -25.76
CA VAL A 731 27.09 34.81 -26.60
C VAL A 731 26.54 34.58 -28.00
N LEU A 732 25.27 34.17 -28.12
CA LEU A 732 24.62 33.95 -29.40
C LEU A 732 24.39 35.25 -30.20
N ALA A 733 24.00 36.34 -29.53
CA ALA A 733 23.78 37.66 -30.14
C ALA A 733 25.09 38.27 -30.66
N VAL A 734 26.16 38.17 -29.87
CA VAL A 734 27.52 38.54 -30.28
C VAL A 734 27.95 37.73 -31.51
N GLY A 735 27.68 36.42 -31.52
CA GLY A 735 27.89 35.56 -32.67
C GLY A 735 27.11 35.96 -33.93
N ALA A 736 25.85 36.38 -33.77
CA ALA A 736 25.01 36.87 -34.86
C ALA A 736 25.58 38.15 -35.51
N ARG A 737 26.25 39.02 -34.72
CA ARG A 737 26.97 40.21 -35.18
C ARG A 737 28.36 39.91 -35.77
N ARG A 738 28.70 38.63 -35.98
CA ARG A 738 29.88 38.12 -36.70
C ARG A 738 31.24 38.34 -36.03
N ARG A 739 31.33 38.64 -34.73
CA ARG A 739 32.61 38.71 -33.98
C ARG A 739 32.43 38.32 -32.51
N PRO A 740 33.43 37.74 -31.82
CA PRO A 740 34.64 37.05 -32.34
C PRO A 740 34.32 35.73 -33.09
N LEU A 741 35.31 35.04 -33.64
CA LEU A 741 35.09 33.89 -34.52
C LEU A 741 34.42 32.72 -33.80
N TRP A 742 34.80 32.43 -32.54
CA TRP A 742 34.20 31.34 -31.76
C TRP A 742 32.70 31.52 -31.52
N THR A 743 32.23 32.74 -31.19
CA THR A 743 30.79 33.03 -31.01
C THR A 743 30.05 32.94 -32.34
N ARG A 744 30.64 33.47 -33.43
CA ARG A 744 30.08 33.37 -34.79
C ARG A 744 29.93 31.92 -35.21
N ALA A 745 30.89 31.06 -34.89
CA ALA A 745 30.86 29.64 -35.22
C ALA A 745 29.74 28.92 -34.46
N LEU A 746 29.60 29.16 -33.16
CA LEU A 746 28.51 28.61 -32.34
C LEU A 746 27.12 29.05 -32.82
N TRP A 747 26.95 30.33 -33.13
CA TRP A 747 25.69 30.85 -33.70
C TRP A 747 25.38 30.24 -35.08
N THR A 748 26.39 30.12 -35.94
CA THR A 748 26.24 29.55 -37.28
C THR A 748 25.86 28.07 -37.20
N ALA A 749 26.44 27.32 -36.26
CA ALA A 749 26.10 25.92 -36.03
C ALA A 749 24.63 25.71 -35.63
N VAL A 750 24.05 26.61 -34.84
CA VAL A 750 22.63 26.51 -34.44
C VAL A 750 21.70 26.97 -35.55
N SER A 751 21.96 28.13 -36.14
CA SER A 751 21.01 28.80 -37.03
C SER A 751 21.10 28.36 -38.50
N ARG A 752 22.32 28.12 -38.99
CA ARG A 752 22.62 27.84 -40.40
C ARG A 752 23.80 26.86 -40.52
N PRO A 753 23.68 25.63 -39.98
CA PRO A 753 24.80 24.68 -39.88
C PRO A 753 25.44 24.34 -41.23
N TRP A 754 24.69 24.39 -42.33
CA TRP A 754 25.21 24.21 -43.69
C TRP A 754 26.23 25.28 -44.13
N ARG A 755 26.32 26.41 -43.42
CA ARG A 755 27.34 27.45 -43.66
C ARG A 755 28.54 27.33 -42.72
N LEU A 756 28.54 26.39 -41.78
CA LEU A 756 29.59 26.26 -40.77
C LEU A 756 30.95 25.92 -41.40
N ALA A 757 30.96 25.05 -42.41
CA ALA A 757 32.19 24.65 -43.12
C ALA A 757 32.87 25.80 -43.87
N ALA A 758 32.11 26.84 -44.26
CA ALA A 758 32.61 28.01 -44.96
C ALA A 758 33.26 29.06 -44.03
N LEU A 759 33.22 28.85 -42.71
CA LEU A 759 33.91 29.74 -41.76
C LEU A 759 35.42 29.49 -41.78
N PRO A 760 36.25 30.55 -41.68
CA PRO A 760 37.70 30.42 -41.65
C PRO A 760 38.16 29.60 -40.43
N ALA A 761 39.35 28.99 -40.55
CA ALA A 761 40.00 28.34 -39.42
C ALA A 761 40.42 29.39 -38.36
N PRO A 762 40.44 29.03 -37.07
CA PRO A 762 40.77 29.98 -36.00
C PRO A 762 42.26 30.33 -36.01
N ALA A 763 42.54 31.62 -36.11
CA ALA A 763 43.89 32.18 -36.01
C ALA A 763 44.35 32.34 -34.54
N ARG A 764 43.42 32.57 -33.60
CA ARG A 764 43.74 32.81 -32.18
C ARG A 764 43.57 31.54 -31.37
N ARG A 765 44.51 31.26 -30.45
CA ARG A 765 44.38 30.18 -29.45
C ARG A 765 43.11 30.32 -28.62
N LEU A 766 42.72 31.55 -28.31
CA LEU A 766 41.51 31.85 -27.56
C LEU A 766 40.23 31.33 -28.25
N ASP A 767 40.11 31.51 -29.57
CA ASP A 767 38.96 30.99 -30.34
C ASP A 767 38.89 29.45 -30.26
N ARG A 768 40.05 28.78 -30.30
CA ARG A 768 40.16 27.30 -30.21
C ARG A 768 39.73 26.76 -28.85
N VAL A 769 39.94 27.52 -27.78
CA VAL A 769 39.58 27.12 -26.41
C VAL A 769 38.12 27.45 -26.12
N LEU A 770 37.69 28.69 -26.37
CA LEU A 770 36.36 29.16 -25.98
C LEU A 770 35.22 28.46 -26.73
N VAL A 771 35.45 28.00 -27.97
CA VAL A 771 34.43 27.31 -28.78
C VAL A 771 33.90 26.02 -28.14
N TRP A 772 34.70 25.35 -27.30
CA TRP A 772 34.26 24.14 -26.57
C TRP A 772 34.13 24.38 -25.07
N LEU A 773 35.02 25.20 -24.48
CA LEU A 773 35.02 25.42 -23.03
C LEU A 773 33.75 26.14 -22.57
N VAL A 774 33.31 27.18 -23.30
CA VAL A 774 32.10 27.94 -22.92
C VAL A 774 30.86 27.05 -22.98
N PRO A 775 30.56 26.34 -24.08
CA PRO A 775 29.44 25.40 -24.09
C PRO A 775 29.54 24.29 -23.04
N ALA A 776 30.73 23.74 -22.79
CA ALA A 776 30.92 22.72 -21.76
C ALA A 776 30.61 23.25 -20.35
N ALA A 777 31.12 24.44 -20.00
CA ALA A 777 30.81 25.09 -18.74
C ALA A 777 29.32 25.40 -18.60
N VAL A 778 28.68 25.89 -19.67
CA VAL A 778 27.23 26.12 -19.72
C VAL A 778 26.46 24.81 -19.53
N LEU A 779 26.88 23.71 -20.17
CA LEU A 779 26.22 22.42 -20.02
C LEU A 779 26.24 21.95 -18.56
N VAL A 780 27.39 22.02 -17.89
CA VAL A 780 27.54 21.64 -16.49
C VAL A 780 26.69 22.55 -15.61
N ALA A 781 26.77 23.87 -15.79
CA ALA A 781 26.02 24.84 -14.99
C ALA A 781 24.50 24.67 -15.17
N VAL A 782 24.01 24.53 -16.40
CA VAL A 782 22.58 24.34 -16.70
C VAL A 782 22.07 23.04 -16.11
N ARG A 783 22.84 21.95 -16.22
CA ARG A 783 22.44 20.66 -15.66
C ARG A 783 22.48 20.67 -14.14
N GLY A 784 23.45 21.37 -13.54
CA GLY A 784 23.48 21.63 -12.10
C GLY A 784 22.26 22.41 -11.63
N VAL A 785 21.91 23.51 -12.29
CA VAL A 785 20.71 24.30 -11.96
C VAL A 785 19.44 23.47 -12.11
N HIS A 786 19.29 22.72 -13.21
CA HIS A 786 18.14 21.85 -13.47
C HIS A 786 17.93 20.78 -12.39
N THR A 787 19.00 20.33 -11.74
CA THR A 787 18.94 19.31 -10.67
C THR A 787 19.15 19.88 -9.27
N TRP A 788 18.98 21.20 -9.09
CA TRP A 788 19.23 21.90 -7.83
C TRP A 788 20.63 21.68 -7.23
N PHE A 789 21.59 21.26 -8.05
CA PHE A 789 22.91 20.76 -7.65
C PHE A 789 22.85 19.60 -6.65
N ALA A 790 21.77 18.81 -6.68
CA ALA A 790 21.49 17.74 -5.72
C ALA A 790 21.44 16.33 -6.35
N ALA A 791 21.66 16.20 -7.66
CA ALA A 791 21.57 14.90 -8.36
C ALA A 791 22.82 14.47 -9.14
N PRO A 792 23.90 14.06 -8.44
CA PRO A 792 25.13 13.60 -9.08
C PRO A 792 24.94 12.40 -10.00
N ALA A 793 24.01 11.47 -9.72
CA ALA A 793 23.75 10.32 -10.60
C ALA A 793 23.15 10.78 -11.94
N HIS A 794 22.23 11.74 -11.91
CA HIS A 794 21.70 12.35 -13.13
C HIS A 794 22.79 13.09 -13.91
N LEU A 795 23.68 13.81 -13.22
CA LEU A 795 24.82 14.48 -13.85
C LEU A 795 25.81 13.48 -14.47
N LEU A 796 26.12 12.38 -13.79
CA LEU A 796 27.00 11.33 -14.30
C LEU A 796 26.48 10.77 -15.63
N VAL A 797 25.20 10.38 -15.67
CA VAL A 797 24.58 9.82 -16.87
C VAL A 797 24.51 10.86 -17.99
N THR A 798 24.03 12.08 -17.69
CA THR A 798 23.81 13.10 -18.73
C THR A 798 25.11 13.71 -19.26
N LEU A 799 26.05 14.09 -18.38
CA LEU A 799 27.36 14.64 -18.78
C LEU A 799 28.23 13.53 -19.39
N GLY A 800 28.17 12.31 -18.85
CA GLY A 800 28.84 11.14 -19.42
C GLY A 800 28.37 10.85 -20.85
N ALA A 801 27.07 10.94 -21.13
CA ALA A 801 26.54 10.76 -22.49
C ALA A 801 27.10 11.80 -23.47
N TRP A 802 27.15 13.08 -23.07
CA TRP A 802 27.75 14.15 -23.87
C TRP A 802 29.24 13.95 -24.09
N LEU A 803 29.98 13.55 -23.05
CA LEU A 803 31.41 13.30 -23.13
C LEU A 803 31.72 12.13 -24.08
N LEU A 804 31.03 11.01 -23.93
CA LEU A 804 31.17 9.84 -24.80
C LEU A 804 30.85 10.18 -26.26
N PHE A 805 29.74 10.91 -26.50
CA PHE A 805 29.40 11.41 -27.82
C PHE A 805 30.54 12.27 -28.40
N ALA A 806 31.00 13.27 -27.64
CA ALA A 806 32.07 14.18 -28.03
C ALA A 806 33.39 13.45 -28.34
N VAL A 807 33.77 12.45 -27.55
CA VAL A 807 34.95 11.61 -27.77
C VAL A 807 34.81 10.84 -29.09
N VAL A 808 33.68 10.19 -29.35
CA VAL A 808 33.50 9.40 -30.59
C VAL A 808 33.60 10.27 -31.83
N VAL A 809 32.95 11.44 -31.84
CA VAL A 809 33.00 12.34 -33.00
C VAL A 809 34.38 12.99 -33.14
N ARG A 810 35.07 13.26 -32.03
CA ARG A 810 36.46 13.77 -32.03
C ARG A 810 37.44 12.75 -32.60
N LEU A 811 37.28 11.48 -32.26
CA LEU A 811 38.11 10.38 -32.78
C LEU A 811 37.90 10.18 -34.28
N ALA A 812 36.68 10.39 -34.79
CA ALA A 812 36.36 10.27 -36.22
C ALA A 812 37.14 11.25 -37.10
N VAL A 813 37.55 12.40 -36.54
CA VAL A 813 38.24 13.49 -37.25
C VAL A 813 39.78 13.44 -37.06
N ARG A 814 40.30 12.53 -36.21
CA ARG A 814 41.74 12.23 -36.02
C ARG A 814 42.62 13.48 -35.79
N ARG A 815 43.65 13.71 -36.64
CA ARG A 815 44.60 14.82 -36.49
C ARG A 815 44.09 16.15 -37.06
N ALA A 816 42.92 16.18 -37.70
CA ALA A 816 42.39 17.42 -38.26
C ALA A 816 41.94 18.40 -37.16
N ASP A 817 41.95 19.69 -37.48
CA ASP A 817 41.55 20.76 -36.56
C ASP A 817 40.10 20.57 -36.08
N PRO A 818 39.84 20.37 -34.77
CA PRO A 818 38.51 20.07 -34.27
C PRO A 818 37.63 21.32 -34.09
N PHE A 819 38.10 22.53 -34.40
CA PHE A 819 37.36 23.78 -34.15
C PHE A 819 35.91 23.75 -34.66
N HIS A 820 35.69 23.38 -35.94
CA HIS A 820 34.35 23.36 -36.53
C HIS A 820 33.46 22.27 -35.93
N LEU A 821 34.04 21.11 -35.58
CA LEU A 821 33.33 20.06 -34.84
C LEU A 821 32.88 20.55 -33.47
N TRP A 822 33.75 21.25 -32.74
CA TRP A 822 33.39 21.84 -31.45
C TRP A 822 32.38 22.97 -31.58
N ALA A 823 32.43 23.76 -32.64
CA ALA A 823 31.39 24.74 -32.93
C ALA A 823 30.03 24.07 -33.19
N ALA A 824 30.01 22.94 -33.92
CA ALA A 824 28.82 22.15 -34.18
C ALA A 824 28.19 21.60 -32.88
N VAL A 825 28.96 20.85 -32.09
CA VAL A 825 28.49 20.26 -30.83
C VAL A 825 28.16 21.35 -29.81
N GLY A 826 29.05 22.33 -29.65
CA GLY A 826 28.89 23.45 -28.72
C GLY A 826 27.68 24.33 -29.04
N GLY A 827 27.41 24.58 -30.33
CA GLY A 827 26.22 25.32 -30.75
C GLY A 827 24.94 24.61 -30.29
N VAL A 828 24.83 23.30 -30.54
CA VAL A 828 23.66 22.51 -30.13
C VAL A 828 23.53 22.43 -28.60
N ILE A 829 24.65 22.37 -27.87
CA ILE A 829 24.65 22.49 -26.40
C ILE A 829 24.02 23.82 -25.98
N LEU A 830 24.42 24.95 -26.58
CA LEU A 830 23.83 26.26 -26.27
C LEU A 830 22.34 26.35 -26.64
N LEU A 831 21.93 25.77 -27.76
CA LEU A 831 20.51 25.69 -28.14
C LEU A 831 19.70 24.94 -27.08
N ARG A 832 20.17 23.75 -26.67
CA ARG A 832 19.52 22.94 -25.63
C ARG A 832 19.55 23.62 -24.27
N ALA A 833 20.62 24.35 -23.97
CA ALA A 833 20.71 25.19 -22.77
C ALA A 833 19.61 26.26 -22.76
N VAL A 834 19.40 26.99 -23.86
CA VAL A 834 18.31 27.97 -23.97
C VAL A 834 16.96 27.32 -23.71
N ILE A 835 16.66 26.17 -24.33
CA ILE A 835 15.37 25.47 -24.17
C ILE A 835 15.12 25.12 -22.69
N VAL A 836 16.10 24.53 -22.01
CA VAL A 836 15.99 24.18 -20.59
C VAL A 836 15.88 25.45 -19.74
N LEU A 837 16.75 26.42 -19.95
CA LEU A 837 16.79 27.65 -19.16
C LEU A 837 15.49 28.45 -19.26
N VAL A 838 14.89 28.55 -20.45
CA VAL A 838 13.58 29.20 -20.64
C VAL A 838 12.49 28.52 -19.81
N ALA A 839 12.54 27.20 -19.65
CA ALA A 839 11.60 26.50 -18.79
C ALA A 839 11.88 26.74 -17.28
N LEU A 840 13.12 27.10 -16.91
CA LEU A 840 13.55 27.30 -15.53
C LEU A 840 13.48 28.76 -15.05
N VAL A 841 13.50 29.77 -15.94
CA VAL A 841 13.62 31.19 -15.54
C VAL A 841 12.44 31.71 -14.72
N ALA A 842 11.28 31.07 -14.79
CA ALA A 842 10.10 31.50 -14.04
C ALA A 842 10.33 31.33 -12.54
N ARG A 843 10.37 30.07 -12.06
CA ARG A 843 10.46 29.73 -10.63
C ARG A 843 11.35 28.51 -10.39
N GLY A 844 12.35 28.30 -11.25
CA GLY A 844 13.34 27.23 -11.08
C GLY A 844 12.83 25.86 -11.52
N PRO A 845 13.55 24.77 -11.14
CA PRO A 845 13.19 23.43 -11.56
C PRO A 845 11.88 22.93 -10.95
N GLY A 846 11.44 23.44 -9.80
CA GLY A 846 10.11 23.15 -9.26
C GLY A 846 8.98 23.48 -10.24
N ARG A 847 9.00 24.68 -10.86
CA ARG A 847 8.00 25.03 -11.89
C ARG A 847 8.13 24.19 -13.16
N TYR A 848 9.35 23.80 -13.52
CA TYR A 848 9.55 22.91 -14.65
C TYR A 848 8.85 21.57 -14.41
N TRP A 849 9.09 20.93 -13.26
CA TRP A 849 8.48 19.64 -12.92
C TRP A 849 6.98 19.75 -12.66
N PHE A 850 6.51 20.79 -11.99
CA PHE A 850 5.09 21.09 -11.85
C PHE A 850 4.37 21.06 -13.20
N ASN A 851 4.88 21.81 -14.20
CA ASN A 851 4.28 21.82 -15.54
C ASN A 851 4.37 20.44 -16.22
N VAL A 852 5.45 19.69 -16.00
CA VAL A 852 5.58 18.33 -16.52
C VAL A 852 4.46 17.44 -15.98
N TRP A 853 4.07 17.55 -14.72
CA TRP A 853 3.02 16.72 -14.14
C TRP A 853 1.62 17.22 -14.47
N THR A 854 1.38 18.53 -14.33
CA THR A 854 0.04 19.10 -14.24
C THR A 854 -0.45 19.81 -15.52
N ASP A 855 0.45 20.12 -16.46
CA ASP A 855 0.12 20.86 -17.69
C ASP A 855 0.47 20.05 -18.95
N PRO A 856 -0.50 19.31 -19.52
CA PRO A 856 -0.29 18.51 -20.72
C PRO A 856 0.22 19.31 -21.92
N ALA A 857 -0.21 20.57 -22.08
CA ALA A 857 0.17 21.42 -23.21
C ALA A 857 1.62 21.90 -23.07
N ALA A 858 2.01 22.35 -21.87
CA ALA A 858 3.39 22.75 -21.58
C ALA A 858 4.34 21.55 -21.70
N ARG A 859 3.97 20.39 -21.15
CA ARG A 859 4.72 19.13 -21.30
C ARG A 859 4.89 18.78 -22.78
N PHE A 860 3.79 18.78 -23.55
CA PHE A 860 3.81 18.42 -24.96
C PHE A 860 4.74 19.33 -25.76
N LEU A 861 4.61 20.65 -25.57
CA LEU A 861 5.45 21.65 -26.23
C LEU A 861 6.93 21.45 -25.89
N TYR A 862 7.24 21.33 -24.60
CA TYR A 862 8.62 21.18 -24.14
C TYR A 862 9.26 19.91 -24.68
N VAL A 863 8.60 18.74 -24.55
CA VAL A 863 9.11 17.46 -25.06
C VAL A 863 9.33 17.54 -26.56
N THR A 864 8.40 18.12 -27.31
CA THR A 864 8.51 18.29 -28.77
C THR A 864 9.77 19.07 -29.15
N VAL A 865 9.98 20.24 -28.53
CA VAL A 865 11.11 21.11 -28.84
C VAL A 865 12.43 20.50 -28.34
N ALA A 866 12.45 19.93 -27.13
CA ALA A 866 13.63 19.33 -26.53
C ALA A 866 14.10 18.08 -27.31
N PHE A 867 13.17 17.27 -27.82
CA PHE A 867 13.47 16.12 -28.67
C PHE A 867 13.95 16.56 -30.06
N ALA A 868 13.31 17.55 -30.68
CA ALA A 868 13.77 18.09 -31.95
C ALA A 868 15.20 18.64 -31.85
N ALA A 869 15.53 19.34 -30.76
CA ALA A 869 16.87 19.83 -30.48
C ALA A 869 17.87 18.70 -30.15
N PHE A 870 17.41 17.57 -29.61
CA PHE A 870 18.23 16.36 -29.46
C PHE A 870 18.60 15.78 -30.83
N ALA A 871 17.61 15.58 -31.70
CA ALA A 871 17.84 15.08 -33.05
C ALA A 871 18.69 16.05 -33.90
N TRP A 872 18.56 17.36 -33.66
CA TRP A 872 19.38 18.39 -34.31
C TRP A 872 20.89 18.21 -34.07
N LEU A 873 21.29 17.65 -32.92
CA LEU A 873 22.68 17.30 -32.63
C LEU A 873 23.28 16.44 -33.75
N PHE A 874 22.56 15.39 -34.14
CA PHE A 874 23.02 14.45 -35.15
C PHE A 874 23.05 15.09 -36.54
N VAL A 875 22.06 15.94 -36.87
CA VAL A 875 22.02 16.66 -38.16
C VAL A 875 23.20 17.62 -38.29
N VAL A 876 23.43 18.49 -37.30
CA VAL A 876 24.52 19.48 -37.33
C VAL A 876 25.88 18.77 -37.38
N THR A 877 26.04 17.69 -36.61
CA THR A 877 27.25 16.86 -36.62
C THR A 877 27.43 16.18 -37.98
N ALA A 878 26.37 15.67 -38.60
CA ALA A 878 26.43 15.07 -39.94
C ALA A 878 26.95 16.05 -40.99
N LEU A 879 26.39 17.26 -40.99
CA LEU A 879 26.73 18.32 -41.93
C LEU A 879 28.20 18.73 -41.78
N VAL A 880 28.68 18.95 -40.55
CA VAL A 880 30.07 19.36 -40.35
C VAL A 880 31.06 18.24 -40.72
N LEU A 881 30.76 16.99 -40.38
CA LEU A 881 31.60 15.84 -40.75
C LEU A 881 31.70 15.67 -42.28
N ARG A 882 30.60 15.90 -43.00
CA ARG A 882 30.57 15.83 -44.46
C ARG A 882 31.26 17.02 -45.10
N ASP A 883 30.84 18.24 -44.76
CA ASP A 883 31.16 19.45 -45.52
C ASP A 883 32.52 20.03 -45.14
N ARG A 884 32.96 19.90 -43.87
CA ARG A 884 34.26 20.39 -43.42
C ARG A 884 35.35 19.33 -43.43
N TYR A 885 35.01 18.11 -43.04
CA TYR A 885 35.99 17.03 -42.87
C TYR A 885 36.00 16.03 -44.03
N GLY A 886 35.13 16.22 -45.04
CA GLY A 886 35.14 15.42 -46.27
C GLY A 886 34.77 13.96 -46.07
N LEU A 887 34.09 13.60 -44.97
CA LEU A 887 33.66 12.23 -44.75
C LEU A 887 32.55 11.88 -45.75
N SER A 888 32.66 10.70 -46.38
CA SER A 888 31.60 10.17 -47.24
C SER A 888 30.30 9.97 -46.45
N ARG A 889 29.14 10.05 -47.13
CA ARG A 889 27.82 9.85 -46.49
C ARG A 889 27.77 8.56 -45.65
N ARG A 890 28.38 7.47 -46.14
CA ARG A 890 28.51 6.18 -45.42
C ARG A 890 29.33 6.32 -44.13
N ARG A 891 30.49 6.98 -44.18
CA ARG A 891 31.34 7.21 -42.98
C ARG A 891 30.71 8.16 -41.97
N VAL A 892 29.94 9.15 -42.45
CA VAL A 892 29.16 10.05 -41.57
C VAL A 892 28.07 9.25 -40.85
N ALA A 893 27.25 8.49 -41.58
CA ALA A 893 26.24 7.62 -40.99
C ALA A 893 26.85 6.66 -39.98
N GLY A 894 27.94 5.97 -40.34
CA GLY A 894 28.65 5.07 -39.43
C GLY A 894 29.20 5.78 -38.18
N THR A 895 29.66 7.02 -38.32
CA THR A 895 30.11 7.82 -37.18
C THR A 895 28.99 8.22 -36.24
N LEU A 896 27.84 8.63 -36.77
CA LEU A 896 26.70 9.02 -35.96
C LEU A 896 26.06 7.81 -35.27
N LEU A 897 26.03 6.65 -35.91
CA LEU A 897 25.61 5.39 -35.29
C LEU A 897 26.53 5.02 -34.12
N CYS A 898 27.85 5.11 -34.30
CA CYS A 898 28.78 4.93 -33.18
C CYS A 898 28.58 6.00 -32.09
N ALA A 899 28.36 7.26 -32.45
CA ALA A 899 28.22 8.36 -31.48
C ALA A 899 26.91 8.29 -30.69
N ALA A 900 25.84 7.73 -31.27
CA ALA A 900 24.61 7.38 -30.57
C ALA A 900 24.77 6.11 -29.74
N GLY A 901 25.40 5.09 -30.31
CA GLY A 901 25.52 3.76 -29.72
C GLY A 901 26.45 3.66 -28.53
N VAL A 902 27.61 4.35 -28.53
CA VAL A 902 28.58 4.27 -27.42
C VAL A 902 27.99 4.77 -26.09
N PRO A 903 27.33 5.95 -26.02
CA PRO A 903 26.65 6.37 -24.79
C PRO A 903 25.63 5.35 -24.29
N LEU A 904 24.81 4.78 -25.19
CA LEU A 904 23.80 3.78 -24.83
C LEU A 904 24.44 2.49 -24.31
N ALA A 905 25.49 2.00 -24.99
CA ALA A 905 26.21 0.79 -24.61
C ALA A 905 26.89 0.93 -23.24
N VAL A 906 27.64 2.02 -23.04
CA VAL A 906 28.42 2.24 -21.82
C VAL A 906 27.53 2.55 -20.63
N LEU A 907 26.57 3.48 -20.78
CA LEU A 907 25.71 3.88 -19.66
C LEU A 907 24.61 2.86 -19.39
N GLY A 908 24.06 2.22 -20.43
CA GLY A 908 23.16 1.08 -20.25
C GLY A 908 23.87 -0.09 -19.56
N GLY A 909 25.11 -0.37 -19.95
CA GLY A 909 25.95 -1.38 -19.30
C GLY A 909 26.29 -1.03 -17.85
N LEU A 910 26.57 0.25 -17.54
CA LEU A 910 26.77 0.73 -16.17
C LEU A 910 25.51 0.53 -15.32
N VAL A 911 24.35 0.92 -15.81
CA VAL A 911 23.07 0.73 -15.10
C VAL A 911 22.76 -0.76 -14.93
N ALA A 912 23.02 -1.59 -15.95
CA ALA A 912 22.86 -3.04 -15.86
C ALA A 912 23.79 -3.65 -14.80
N ALA A 913 25.05 -3.18 -14.71
CA ALA A 913 26.01 -3.64 -13.71
C ALA A 913 25.66 -3.21 -12.28
N VAL A 914 25.08 -2.02 -12.09
CA VAL A 914 24.59 -1.54 -10.79
C VAL A 914 23.26 -2.22 -10.39
N GLY A 915 22.46 -2.61 -11.39
CA GLY A 915 21.07 -3.03 -11.25
C GLY A 915 20.11 -1.86 -11.50
N LEU A 916 19.11 -2.08 -12.36
CA LEU A 916 18.15 -1.05 -12.79
C LEU A 916 17.36 -0.45 -11.62
N GLU A 917 16.83 -1.31 -10.74
CA GLU A 917 16.05 -0.90 -9.55
C GLU A 917 16.87 0.02 -8.63
N ARG A 918 18.09 -0.40 -8.31
CA ARG A 918 19.01 0.37 -7.47
C ARG A 918 19.37 1.71 -8.11
N ALA A 919 19.65 1.72 -9.41
CA ALA A 919 19.99 2.93 -10.14
C ALA A 919 18.82 3.94 -10.15
N LEU A 920 17.58 3.47 -10.39
CA LEU A 920 16.39 4.31 -10.36
C LEU A 920 16.09 4.83 -8.95
N THR A 921 16.28 4.00 -7.93
CA THR A 921 16.13 4.41 -6.52
C THR A 921 17.07 5.54 -6.15
N VAL A 922 18.38 5.38 -6.43
CA VAL A 922 19.39 6.43 -6.17
C VAL A 922 19.10 7.70 -6.94
N TRP A 923 18.66 7.56 -8.20
CA TRP A 923 18.27 8.70 -9.02
C TRP A 923 17.06 9.44 -8.45
N ASN A 924 16.05 8.72 -7.98
CA ASN A 924 14.85 9.31 -7.41
C ASN A 924 15.12 9.94 -6.03
N ASP A 925 15.97 9.36 -5.18
CA ASP A 925 16.38 9.96 -3.90
C ASP A 925 17.04 11.33 -4.07
N GLN A 926 17.72 11.51 -5.19
CA GLN A 926 18.41 12.73 -5.51
C GLN A 926 17.48 13.81 -6.07
N LEU A 927 16.52 13.43 -6.92
CA LEU A 927 15.64 14.38 -7.60
C LEU A 927 14.28 14.58 -6.92
N ALA A 928 13.80 13.61 -6.12
CA ALA A 928 12.48 13.58 -5.48
C ALA A 928 11.34 13.84 -6.50
N LEU A 929 11.25 13.01 -7.54
CA LEU A 929 10.27 13.20 -8.62
C LEU A 929 9.11 12.23 -8.54
N LEU A 930 9.41 10.95 -8.31
CA LEU A 930 8.43 9.88 -8.19
C LEU A 930 8.18 9.57 -6.70
N PRO A 931 7.02 8.97 -6.35
CA PRO A 931 6.72 8.59 -4.98
C PRO A 931 7.88 7.83 -4.33
N TRP A 932 8.40 8.39 -3.24
CA TRP A 932 9.67 7.93 -2.66
C TRP A 932 9.55 6.55 -2.00
N GLY A 933 8.39 6.26 -1.37
CA GLY A 933 8.12 4.98 -0.73
C GLY A 933 7.96 3.81 -1.72
N LEU A 934 7.61 4.11 -2.97
CA LEU A 934 7.42 3.11 -4.03
C LEU A 934 8.70 2.29 -4.24
N SER A 935 9.88 2.91 -4.20
CA SER A 935 11.16 2.19 -4.36
C SER A 935 11.57 1.34 -3.15
N ARG A 936 11.02 1.62 -1.97
CA ARG A 936 11.41 0.97 -0.71
C ARG A 936 10.48 -0.16 -0.32
N ILE A 937 9.21 -0.05 -0.70
CA ILE A 937 8.17 -1.00 -0.32
C ILE A 937 7.86 -1.93 -1.50
N LEU A 938 7.67 -1.39 -2.71
CA LEU A 938 7.11 -2.14 -3.85
C LEU A 938 8.14 -2.39 -4.98
N GLY A 939 9.21 -1.59 -5.03
CA GLY A 939 10.16 -1.55 -6.14
C GLY A 939 9.63 -0.75 -7.34
N ILE A 940 10.43 0.20 -7.83
CA ILE A 940 10.10 1.07 -8.98
C ILE A 940 9.82 0.25 -10.23
N THR A 941 10.67 -0.73 -10.52
CA THR A 941 10.56 -1.51 -11.75
C THR A 941 9.34 -2.44 -11.74
N VAL A 942 9.04 -3.05 -10.59
CA VAL A 942 7.89 -3.95 -10.42
C VAL A 942 6.58 -3.16 -10.52
N TYR A 943 6.44 -2.11 -9.71
CA TYR A 943 5.18 -1.38 -9.59
C TYR A 943 4.82 -0.57 -10.84
N LEU A 944 5.82 0.00 -11.53
CA LEU A 944 5.60 0.72 -12.80
C LEU A 944 5.69 -0.18 -14.04
N GLY A 945 5.85 -1.50 -13.87
CA GLY A 945 5.95 -2.45 -14.98
C GLY A 945 7.16 -2.19 -15.90
N ILE A 946 8.25 -1.62 -15.37
CA ILE A 946 9.47 -1.36 -16.15
C ILE A 946 10.19 -2.69 -16.36
N PRO A 947 10.46 -3.09 -17.62
CA PRO A 947 11.11 -4.36 -17.89
C PRO A 947 12.48 -4.46 -17.22
N SER A 948 12.73 -5.51 -16.44
CA SER A 948 13.99 -5.74 -15.73
C SER A 948 15.21 -5.77 -16.67
N GLY A 949 15.00 -6.24 -17.90
CA GLY A 949 16.01 -6.27 -18.96
C GLY A 949 16.29 -4.93 -19.66
N LEU A 950 15.56 -3.84 -19.35
CA LEU A 950 15.62 -2.58 -20.10
C LEU A 950 17.03 -1.99 -20.17
N ALA A 951 17.80 -2.04 -19.08
CA ALA A 951 19.18 -1.56 -19.06
C ALA A 951 20.07 -2.37 -20.01
N THR A 952 19.93 -3.70 -20.00
CA THR A 952 20.64 -4.63 -20.88
C THR A 952 20.22 -4.44 -22.34
N TRP A 953 18.92 -4.28 -22.63
CA TRP A 953 18.42 -4.00 -23.98
C TRP A 953 18.97 -2.69 -24.52
N THR A 954 19.03 -1.66 -23.67
CA THR A 954 19.64 -0.36 -24.03
C THR A 954 21.13 -0.52 -24.34
N ALA A 955 21.84 -1.29 -23.51
CA ALA A 955 23.25 -1.57 -23.73
C ALA A 955 23.50 -2.33 -25.05
N THR A 956 22.71 -3.38 -25.30
CA THR A 956 22.77 -4.20 -26.51
C THR A 956 22.40 -3.41 -27.75
N ALA A 957 21.32 -2.61 -27.72
CA ALA A 957 20.96 -1.71 -28.81
C ALA A 957 22.10 -0.73 -29.11
N GLY A 958 22.72 -0.18 -28.06
CA GLY A 958 23.93 0.63 -28.19
C GLY A 958 25.07 -0.10 -28.89
N ALA A 959 25.37 -1.33 -28.47
CA ALA A 959 26.42 -2.16 -29.07
C ALA A 959 26.14 -2.50 -30.55
N VAL A 960 24.89 -2.80 -30.90
CA VAL A 960 24.46 -3.04 -32.29
C VAL A 960 24.65 -1.79 -33.14
N LEU A 961 24.26 -0.61 -32.63
CA LEU A 961 24.51 0.67 -33.32
C LEU A 961 26.02 0.93 -33.51
N VAL A 962 26.84 0.60 -32.52
CA VAL A 962 28.31 0.69 -32.65
C VAL A 962 28.83 -0.26 -33.72
N ALA A 963 28.42 -1.52 -33.71
CA ALA A 963 28.84 -2.52 -34.69
C ALA A 963 28.44 -2.13 -36.13
N ALA A 964 27.17 -1.75 -36.34
CA ALA A 964 26.70 -1.23 -37.61
C ALA A 964 27.49 0.03 -38.03
N GLY A 965 27.78 0.90 -37.07
CA GLY A 965 28.57 2.11 -37.29
C GLY A 965 30.01 1.81 -37.73
N VAL A 966 30.65 0.81 -37.14
CA VAL A 966 32.00 0.34 -37.49
C VAL A 966 31.99 -0.31 -38.88
N LEU A 967 30.99 -1.14 -39.21
CA LEU A 967 30.86 -1.77 -40.53
C LEU A 967 30.71 -0.73 -41.66
N LEU A 968 30.01 0.37 -41.41
CA LEU A 968 29.85 1.48 -42.36
C LEU A 968 31.12 2.38 -42.48
N ARG A 969 32.15 2.10 -41.69
CA ARG A 969 33.47 2.75 -41.74
C ARG A 969 34.50 1.78 -42.32
N PRO A 970 34.60 1.62 -43.66
CA PRO A 970 35.58 0.71 -44.24
C PRO A 970 37.00 1.09 -43.79
N ARG A 971 37.78 0.08 -43.37
CA ARG A 971 39.23 0.19 -43.16
C ARG A 971 39.80 0.81 -44.44
N ARG A 972 40.64 1.85 -44.31
CA ARG A 972 41.49 2.26 -45.43
C ARG A 972 42.27 1.00 -45.81
N ALA A 973 42.15 0.54 -47.06
CA ALA A 973 43.20 -0.27 -47.64
C ALA A 973 44.48 0.55 -47.47
N SER A 974 45.44 0.00 -46.75
CA SER A 974 46.82 0.51 -46.73
C SER A 974 47.33 0.43 -48.17
N ALA A 975 47.41 1.59 -48.81
CA ALA A 975 48.31 1.84 -49.93
C ALA A 975 49.48 2.64 -49.37
#